data_AF-A0A9P6IHM1-F1
#
_entry.id   AF-A0A9P6IHM1-F1
#
_cell.length_a   1.000
_cell.length_b   1.000
_cell.length_c   1.000
_cell.angle_alpha   90.00
_cell.angle_beta   90.00
_cell.angle_gamma   90.00
#
_symmetry.space_group_name_H-M   'P 1'
#
loop_
_entity.id
_entity.type
_entity.pdbx_description
1 polymer ?
#
loop_
_entity_poly.entity_id
_entity_poly.type
_entity_poly.pdbx_seq_one_letter_code
_entity_poly.pdbx_strand_id
1 'polypeptide(L)'
;MRSSFIGLLALQASSVVLGSPVPEPATAEGFEKLAALAQSAFDKTKSEVESGEIQKRGGSCAWYNVRVRREWGSLNRQEKLDYINAVKCLQSKPALTPASDAPGAKTRFDDFVATHINQTLTIHYTANFLSWHRYFTWQYEEALRNECGYKGTQPYWDWAKTAVTGMEKSPIFDGSDTSMSGNGEFIPDRENIILTGQNDLPPIVLPVGTGGGCVTSGPFKDMTVNLGPAALDLPGGISEANPEGPLSHNPRCLKRDLTTDINLAYANITAILSNILKPQNVNDFQMQMQGVPGSGNIGIHGGGHYSLGGDPGRDVFTSPGDPAFYLHHSMIDRVWWMWQMLSPEERQYGETALSGTNTFLDQPPSANGTFDDYLEYGWVGDLGAGGQAEPYVVNAVNVITFVIMVFFSPLASIVGNLIGLKWIVVFGTLGYVPYSAALYCNSLWGTQWFLIFGAVTCGFSAAALWPGEAAIAVGYPEVARRGICISIWMALGKLGSIIATAIQLALNKDGDTTGAIAPSTYLVLVAIQCLGLPLSFLLSPPDKLVRKDGKKPVFANSQRSFMTQLKSFLAQFKRKEVLLLIPAFITAQWGVTYQGNYMAAYFTVRARTLSGFLIAVVGAISNLLAGWWLDTKHLRRTTQARWSWYFLLALFTLVWIWNIVVQERWARESPVEIDWSSPNFGEGVAIFILYRIAYETIGVWLYWTLGTFDVEADTIALSMGVLRSGESVGSALSYAVGSVRSASLMTNLIVSVVVFYVAVPATTWAALLVKDRLPGELSSDSDFDSNEQLPAPGADTERVQVGYVAKS
;
A
#
# COMPACT_ATOMS: atom_id res chain seq x y z
N MET A 1 39.47 -75.30 -4.58
CA MET A 1 39.85 -75.01 -5.99
C MET A 1 38.61 -75.27 -6.85
N ARG A 2 38.02 -74.21 -7.41
CA ARG A 2 37.92 -73.94 -8.88
C ARG A 2 37.06 -74.97 -9.63
N SER A 3 36.05 -74.68 -10.45
CA SER A 3 35.33 -73.50 -10.97
C SER A 3 34.14 -74.10 -11.78
N SER A 4 32.95 -73.48 -11.94
CA SER A 4 32.50 -72.67 -13.10
C SER A 4 31.12 -73.19 -13.59
N PHE A 5 30.03 -72.41 -13.49
CA PHE A 5 29.39 -71.53 -14.51
C PHE A 5 28.23 -72.15 -15.36
N ILE A 6 27.01 -71.64 -15.08
CA ILE A 6 25.92 -71.14 -15.97
C ILE A 6 24.95 -72.06 -16.74
N GLY A 7 23.63 -71.75 -16.63
CA GLY A 7 22.64 -71.77 -17.74
C GLY A 7 21.19 -72.16 -17.37
N LEU A 8 20.37 -71.23 -16.83
CA LEU A 8 19.18 -70.54 -17.44
C LEU A 8 17.78 -71.26 -17.45
N LEU A 9 16.77 -70.46 -17.03
CA LEU A 9 15.32 -70.42 -17.35
C LEU A 9 14.30 -71.31 -16.58
N ALA A 10 13.42 -70.65 -15.78
CA ALA A 10 11.95 -70.59 -16.00
C ALA A 10 11.17 -69.75 -14.95
N LEU A 11 10.43 -68.77 -15.47
CA LEU A 11 9.18 -68.06 -15.09
C LEU A 11 8.41 -68.32 -13.76
N GLN A 12 8.00 -67.17 -13.19
CA GLN A 12 6.68 -66.74 -12.67
C GLN A 12 6.15 -67.09 -11.26
N ALA A 13 5.89 -65.96 -10.55
CA ALA A 13 4.73 -65.60 -9.72
C ALA A 13 4.57 -66.18 -8.30
N SER A 14 4.70 -65.32 -7.29
CA SER A 14 3.58 -64.95 -6.37
C SER A 14 3.93 -63.81 -5.39
N SER A 15 3.19 -62.70 -5.56
CA SER A 15 2.54 -61.83 -4.56
C SER A 15 3.21 -61.40 -3.25
N VAL A 16 3.36 -60.08 -3.13
CA VAL A 16 2.90 -59.19 -2.04
C VAL A 16 3.32 -59.55 -0.62
N VAL A 17 4.32 -58.81 -0.11
CA VAL A 17 4.34 -58.36 1.28
C VAL A 17 4.51 -56.85 1.27
N LEU A 18 3.52 -56.17 1.84
CA LEU A 18 3.51 -54.76 2.16
C LEU A 18 4.69 -54.43 3.09
N GLY A 19 5.69 -53.75 2.52
CA GLY A 19 6.72 -53.05 3.26
C GLY A 19 7.25 -51.96 2.35
N SER A 20 7.23 -50.71 2.83
CA SER A 20 7.87 -49.59 2.14
C SER A 20 9.31 -50.00 1.78
N PRO A 21 9.79 -49.73 0.55
CA PRO A 21 11.17 -50.06 0.21
C PRO A 21 12.10 -49.31 1.17
N VAL A 22 12.93 -50.07 1.89
CA VAL A 22 14.02 -49.50 2.69
C VAL A 22 14.93 -48.78 1.70
N PRO A 23 15.20 -47.46 1.86
CA PRO A 23 16.08 -46.73 0.96
C PRO A 23 17.48 -47.38 0.96
N GLU A 24 18.11 -47.51 -0.20
CA GLU A 24 19.50 -47.99 -0.29
C GLU A 24 20.42 -47.11 0.58
N PRO A 25 21.48 -47.64 1.21
CA PRO A 25 22.31 -46.90 2.17
C PRO A 25 22.83 -45.54 1.66
N ALA A 26 23.19 -45.45 0.38
CA ALA A 26 23.67 -44.22 -0.26
C ALA A 26 22.57 -43.15 -0.41
N THR A 27 21.31 -43.57 -0.57
CA THR A 27 20.17 -42.63 -0.63
C THR A 27 19.83 -42.07 0.76
N ALA A 28 19.87 -42.90 1.80
CA ALA A 28 19.64 -42.47 3.19
C ALA A 28 20.68 -41.44 3.64
N GLU A 29 21.97 -41.69 3.37
CA GLU A 29 23.06 -40.75 3.66
C GLU A 29 22.88 -39.41 2.92
N GLY A 30 22.38 -39.46 1.67
CA GLY A 30 22.06 -38.26 0.90
C GLY A 30 20.98 -37.38 1.56
N PHE A 31 19.90 -37.98 2.06
CA PHE A 31 18.84 -37.25 2.76
C PHE A 31 19.34 -36.62 4.07
N GLU A 32 20.16 -37.33 4.84
CA GLU A 32 20.78 -36.80 6.06
C GLU A 32 21.67 -35.59 5.75
N LYS A 33 22.49 -35.67 4.70
CA LYS A 33 23.32 -34.55 4.23
C LYS A 33 22.50 -33.35 3.81
N LEU A 34 21.43 -33.54 3.03
CA LEU A 34 20.56 -32.45 2.60
C LEU A 34 19.82 -31.81 3.79
N ALA A 35 19.37 -32.62 4.76
CA ALA A 35 18.75 -32.13 5.98
C ALA A 35 19.73 -31.31 6.84
N ALA A 36 20.97 -31.77 6.98
CA ALA A 36 22.02 -31.03 7.69
C ALA A 36 22.35 -29.68 7.02
N LEU A 37 22.40 -29.64 5.69
CA LEU A 37 22.58 -28.39 4.93
C LEU A 37 21.42 -27.43 5.15
N ALA A 38 20.18 -27.93 5.08
CA ALA A 38 18.99 -27.11 5.32
C ALA A 38 18.95 -26.56 6.75
N GLN A 39 19.33 -27.37 7.75
CA GLN A 39 19.40 -26.92 9.14
C GLN A 39 20.49 -25.86 9.33
N SER A 40 21.68 -26.07 8.76
CA SER A 40 22.75 -25.07 8.82
C SER A 40 22.35 -23.75 8.17
N ALA A 41 21.66 -23.81 7.02
CA ALA A 41 21.12 -22.63 6.34
C ALA A 41 20.07 -21.90 7.19
N PHE A 42 19.20 -22.65 7.88
CA PHE A 42 18.21 -22.11 8.79
C PHE A 42 18.85 -21.39 9.97
N ASP A 43 19.84 -22.01 10.62
CA ASP A 43 20.52 -21.45 11.79
C ASP A 43 21.28 -20.16 11.43
N LYS A 44 21.92 -20.12 10.26
CA LYS A 44 22.57 -18.91 9.73
C LYS A 44 21.56 -17.80 9.43
N THR A 45 20.46 -18.12 8.74
CA THR A 45 19.39 -17.16 8.45
C THR A 45 18.81 -16.57 9.74
N LYS A 46 18.55 -17.42 10.74
CA LYS A 46 18.08 -17.00 12.05
C LYS A 46 19.08 -16.05 12.72
N SER A 47 20.35 -16.41 12.74
CA SER A 47 21.40 -15.58 13.31
C SER A 47 21.49 -14.21 12.62
N GLU A 48 21.42 -14.16 11.29
CA GLU A 48 21.41 -12.89 10.55
C GLU A 48 20.19 -12.02 10.87
N VAL A 49 18.99 -12.61 10.95
CA VAL A 49 17.76 -11.89 11.29
C VAL A 49 17.79 -11.35 12.73
N GLU A 50 18.27 -12.16 13.69
CA GLU A 50 18.36 -11.78 15.10
C GLU A 50 19.48 -10.77 15.37
N SER A 51 20.53 -10.76 14.56
CA SER A 51 21.67 -9.83 14.71
C SER A 51 21.34 -8.36 14.44
N GLY A 52 20.20 -8.09 13.79
CA GLY A 52 19.84 -6.73 13.37
C GLY A 52 20.41 -6.32 12.00
N GLU A 53 21.23 -7.16 11.36
CA GLU A 53 21.91 -6.83 10.09
C GLU A 53 20.92 -6.56 8.94
N ILE A 54 19.83 -7.31 8.87
CA ILE A 54 18.79 -7.10 7.85
C ILE A 54 18.09 -5.75 8.04
N GLN A 55 17.86 -5.36 9.29
CA GLN A 55 17.24 -4.08 9.64
C GLN A 55 18.19 -2.90 9.41
N LYS A 56 19.50 -3.08 9.65
CA LYS A 56 20.53 -2.08 9.29
C LYS A 56 20.57 -1.79 7.79
N ARG A 57 20.25 -2.79 6.96
CA ARG A 57 20.14 -2.66 5.50
C ARG A 57 18.78 -2.16 5.01
N GLY A 58 17.90 -1.72 5.93
CA GLY A 58 16.61 -1.11 5.62
C GLY A 58 15.42 -2.09 5.51
N GLY A 59 15.61 -3.38 5.85
CA GLY A 59 14.55 -4.38 5.87
C GLY A 59 13.68 -4.33 7.15
N SER A 60 12.40 -4.64 7.02
CA SER A 60 11.45 -4.78 8.15
C SER A 60 11.39 -6.20 8.72
N CYS A 61 12.12 -7.15 8.12
CA CYS A 61 12.17 -8.54 8.56
C CYS A 61 12.79 -8.64 9.95
N ALA A 62 12.11 -9.30 10.88
CA ALA A 62 12.55 -9.58 12.23
C ALA A 62 12.03 -10.97 12.62
N TRP A 63 12.67 -11.64 13.57
CA TRP A 63 12.38 -13.06 13.81
C TRP A 63 10.88 -13.37 14.03
N TYR A 64 10.14 -12.46 14.67
CA TYR A 64 8.70 -12.62 14.93
C TYR A 64 7.81 -12.58 13.67
N ASN A 65 8.28 -12.03 12.55
CA ASN A 65 7.52 -11.92 11.30
C ASN A 65 8.07 -12.81 10.16
N VAL A 66 9.08 -13.64 10.46
CA VAL A 66 9.62 -14.62 9.52
C VAL A 66 8.57 -15.68 9.21
N ARG A 67 8.36 -15.92 7.91
CA ARG A 67 7.47 -16.97 7.41
C ARG A 67 8.29 -18.19 7.00
N VAL A 68 7.80 -19.37 7.36
CA VAL A 68 8.51 -20.64 7.10
C VAL A 68 7.79 -21.42 6.00
N ARG A 69 8.44 -21.60 4.84
CA ARG A 69 7.96 -22.48 3.76
C ARG A 69 8.24 -23.93 4.10
N ARG A 70 7.27 -24.82 3.86
CA ARG A 70 7.32 -26.25 4.28
C ARG A 70 7.11 -27.18 3.10
N GLU A 71 7.63 -28.40 3.23
CA GLU A 71 7.50 -29.45 2.22
C GLU A 71 6.04 -29.93 2.17
N TRP A 72 5.48 -30.12 0.97
CA TRP A 72 4.07 -30.49 0.79
C TRP A 72 3.66 -31.74 1.57
N GLY A 73 4.46 -32.81 1.52
CA GLY A 73 4.23 -34.05 2.26
C GLY A 73 4.25 -33.90 3.78
N SER A 74 4.86 -32.82 4.31
CA SER A 74 4.87 -32.51 5.75
C SER A 74 3.65 -31.73 6.22
N LEU A 75 2.84 -31.20 5.29
CA LEU A 75 1.59 -30.51 5.60
C LEU A 75 0.51 -31.52 5.98
N ASN A 76 -0.30 -31.16 6.97
CA ASN A 76 -1.50 -31.92 7.29
C ASN A 76 -2.57 -31.72 6.21
N ARG A 77 -3.62 -32.56 6.25
CA ARG A 77 -4.67 -32.55 5.24
C ARG A 77 -5.36 -31.18 5.09
N GLN A 78 -5.61 -30.48 6.19
CA GLN A 78 -6.29 -29.19 6.16
C GLN A 78 -5.39 -28.11 5.55
N GLU A 79 -4.11 -28.05 5.94
CA GLU A 79 -3.13 -27.12 5.35
C GLU A 79 -3.04 -27.29 3.82
N LYS A 80 -3.06 -28.53 3.32
CA LYS A 80 -3.09 -28.81 1.87
C LYS A 80 -4.36 -28.29 1.21
N LEU A 81 -5.52 -28.57 1.81
CA LEU A 81 -6.80 -28.10 1.29
C LEU A 81 -6.90 -26.57 1.29
N ASP A 82 -6.41 -25.91 2.33
CA ASP A 82 -6.41 -24.45 2.43
C ASP A 82 -5.59 -23.82 1.30
N TYR A 83 -4.42 -24.39 0.97
CA TYR A 83 -3.63 -23.96 -0.18
C TYR A 83 -4.39 -24.20 -1.49
N ILE A 84 -4.90 -25.42 -1.72
CA ILE A 84 -5.67 -25.77 -2.94
C ILE A 84 -6.86 -24.83 -3.14
N ASN A 85 -7.60 -24.54 -2.07
CA ASN A 85 -8.74 -23.64 -2.11
C ASN A 85 -8.33 -22.21 -2.47
N ALA A 86 -7.18 -21.74 -1.96
CA ALA A 86 -6.65 -20.44 -2.34
C ALA A 86 -6.27 -20.37 -3.83
N VAL A 87 -5.64 -21.43 -4.37
CA VAL A 87 -5.32 -21.51 -5.81
C VAL A 87 -6.60 -21.48 -6.66
N LYS A 88 -7.62 -22.27 -6.29
CA LYS A 88 -8.92 -22.26 -6.96
C LYS A 88 -9.61 -20.90 -6.88
N CYS A 89 -9.50 -20.22 -5.74
CA CYS A 89 -9.97 -18.85 -5.62
C CYS A 89 -9.27 -17.92 -6.61
N LEU A 90 -7.96 -18.03 -6.78
CA LEU A 90 -7.20 -17.23 -7.75
C LEU A 90 -7.64 -17.53 -9.20
N GLN A 91 -7.97 -18.78 -9.49
CA GLN A 91 -8.57 -19.20 -10.77
C GLN A 91 -10.03 -18.73 -10.96
N SER A 92 -10.70 -18.27 -9.90
CA SER A 92 -12.08 -17.77 -9.98
C SER A 92 -12.17 -16.24 -10.11
N LYS A 93 -11.13 -15.52 -9.68
CA LYS A 93 -11.07 -14.05 -9.74
C LYS A 93 -10.77 -13.58 -11.16
N PRO A 94 -11.32 -12.46 -11.62
CA PRO A 94 -11.07 -11.94 -12.97
C PRO A 94 -9.61 -11.47 -13.13
N ALA A 95 -9.06 -11.65 -14.32
CA ALA A 95 -7.74 -11.12 -14.68
C ALA A 95 -7.66 -9.59 -14.51
N LEU A 96 -6.48 -9.09 -14.11
CA LEU A 96 -6.15 -7.66 -14.08
C LEU A 96 -5.46 -7.19 -15.36
N THR A 97 -4.79 -8.10 -16.08
CA THR A 97 -4.14 -7.79 -17.35
C THR A 97 -5.19 -7.29 -18.35
N PRO A 98 -5.01 -6.11 -18.96
CA PRO A 98 -5.90 -5.61 -19.99
C PRO A 98 -6.06 -6.62 -21.13
N ALA A 99 -7.29 -6.76 -21.62
CA ALA A 99 -7.58 -7.64 -22.75
C ALA A 99 -6.84 -7.23 -24.04
N SER A 100 -6.31 -6.01 -24.13
CA SER A 100 -5.42 -5.57 -25.22
C SER A 100 -4.06 -6.24 -25.17
N ASP A 101 -3.58 -6.58 -23.97
CA ASP A 101 -2.22 -7.07 -23.72
C ASP A 101 -2.22 -8.60 -23.69
N ALA A 102 -3.23 -9.20 -23.04
CA ALA A 102 -3.44 -10.65 -23.02
C ALA A 102 -4.94 -10.99 -23.20
N PRO A 103 -5.46 -11.05 -24.43
CA PRO A 103 -6.87 -11.35 -24.71
C PRO A 103 -7.34 -12.69 -24.11
N GLY A 104 -6.42 -13.65 -23.98
CA GLY A 104 -6.67 -14.97 -23.42
C GLY A 104 -6.73 -15.03 -21.90
N ALA A 105 -6.21 -14.02 -21.19
CA ALA A 105 -6.25 -14.00 -19.73
C ALA A 105 -7.70 -13.80 -19.25
N LYS A 106 -8.22 -14.74 -18.47
CA LYS A 106 -9.58 -14.68 -17.90
C LYS A 106 -9.56 -14.54 -16.39
N THR A 107 -8.52 -15.07 -15.76
CA THR A 107 -8.45 -15.21 -14.31
C THR A 107 -7.20 -14.52 -13.73
N ARG A 108 -7.20 -14.23 -12.42
CA ARG A 108 -6.00 -13.76 -11.71
C ARG A 108 -4.84 -14.74 -11.85
N PHE A 109 -5.13 -16.04 -11.87
CA PHE A 109 -4.13 -17.06 -12.13
C PHE A 109 -3.51 -16.91 -13.54
N ASP A 110 -4.32 -16.55 -14.54
CA ASP A 110 -3.82 -16.30 -15.91
C ASP A 110 -2.91 -15.07 -15.99
N ASP A 111 -3.02 -14.08 -15.10
CA ASP A 111 -2.10 -12.93 -15.09
C ASP A 111 -0.66 -13.38 -14.81
N PHE A 112 -0.47 -14.37 -13.92
CA PHE A 112 0.83 -14.98 -13.65
C PHE A 112 1.35 -15.76 -14.86
N VAL A 113 0.47 -16.48 -15.55
CA VAL A 113 0.83 -17.19 -16.78
C VAL A 113 1.21 -16.19 -17.88
N ALA A 114 0.43 -15.13 -18.07
CA ALA A 114 0.66 -14.11 -19.11
C ALA A 114 1.98 -13.36 -18.90
N THR A 115 2.30 -12.92 -17.68
CA THR A 115 3.57 -12.23 -17.42
C THR A 115 4.77 -13.15 -17.67
N HIS A 116 4.65 -14.44 -17.36
CA HIS A 116 5.72 -15.40 -17.59
C HIS A 116 5.92 -15.65 -19.09
N ILE A 117 4.85 -15.85 -19.85
CA ILE A 117 4.89 -15.96 -21.32
C ILE A 117 5.60 -14.74 -21.91
N ASN A 118 5.21 -13.53 -21.48
CA ASN A 118 5.72 -12.28 -22.04
C ASN A 118 7.22 -12.05 -21.75
N GLN A 119 7.72 -12.56 -20.61
CA GLN A 119 9.09 -12.31 -20.15
C GLN A 119 10.02 -13.52 -20.26
N THR A 120 9.57 -14.66 -20.77
CA THR A 120 10.34 -15.92 -20.75
C THR A 120 11.76 -15.78 -21.31
N LEU A 121 11.95 -14.99 -22.38
CA LEU A 121 13.25 -14.76 -23.02
C LEU A 121 14.17 -13.78 -22.27
N THR A 122 13.71 -13.20 -21.17
CA THR A 122 14.47 -12.26 -20.33
C THR A 122 14.55 -12.70 -18.86
N ILE A 123 14.10 -13.92 -18.55
CA ILE A 123 14.05 -14.47 -17.18
C ILE A 123 14.60 -15.90 -17.07
N HIS A 124 15.00 -16.53 -18.18
CA HIS A 124 15.64 -17.85 -18.20
C HIS A 124 17.00 -17.76 -18.89
N TYR A 125 18.01 -18.44 -18.34
CA TYR A 125 19.41 -18.33 -18.74
C TYR A 125 19.92 -16.87 -18.73
N THR A 126 19.45 -16.10 -17.76
CA THR A 126 19.75 -14.68 -17.54
C THR A 126 20.30 -14.44 -16.14
N ALA A 127 20.84 -13.26 -15.90
CA ALA A 127 21.31 -12.84 -14.57
C ALA A 127 20.21 -12.80 -13.50
N ASN A 128 18.97 -12.49 -13.91
CA ASN A 128 17.83 -12.36 -13.01
C ASN A 128 17.01 -13.65 -12.85
N PHE A 129 17.39 -14.79 -13.44
CA PHE A 129 16.58 -16.02 -13.38
C PHE A 129 16.18 -16.39 -11.95
N LEU A 130 17.14 -16.46 -11.03
CA LEU A 130 16.89 -16.88 -9.64
C LEU A 130 16.09 -15.83 -8.86
N SER A 131 16.45 -14.55 -8.98
CA SER A 131 15.81 -13.45 -8.25
C SER A 131 14.40 -13.17 -8.74
N TRP A 132 14.18 -13.21 -10.06
CA TRP A 132 12.87 -13.02 -10.68
C TRP A 132 11.91 -14.11 -10.24
N HIS A 133 12.31 -15.39 -10.28
CA HIS A 133 11.45 -16.49 -9.86
C HIS A 133 11.18 -16.53 -8.34
N ARG A 134 12.16 -16.12 -7.52
CA ARG A 134 11.96 -15.93 -6.07
C ARG A 134 10.85 -14.92 -5.80
N TYR A 135 10.91 -13.76 -6.44
CA TYR A 135 9.92 -12.72 -6.23
C TYR A 135 8.58 -13.04 -6.91
N PHE A 136 8.58 -13.65 -8.10
CA PHE A 136 7.36 -14.13 -8.77
C PHE A 136 6.59 -15.13 -7.89
N THR A 137 7.29 -16.08 -7.28
CA THR A 137 6.71 -17.04 -6.32
C THR A 137 6.23 -16.35 -5.04
N TRP A 138 6.92 -15.31 -4.58
CA TRP A 138 6.50 -14.50 -3.45
C TRP A 138 5.24 -13.68 -3.76
N GLN A 139 5.15 -13.04 -4.93
CA GLN A 139 3.94 -12.34 -5.38
C GLN A 139 2.75 -13.27 -5.51
N TYR A 140 2.98 -14.50 -5.97
CA TYR A 140 1.94 -15.53 -5.99
C TYR A 140 1.48 -15.89 -4.57
N GLU A 141 2.41 -16.09 -3.64
CA GLU A 141 2.09 -16.30 -2.22
C GLU A 141 1.27 -15.12 -1.66
N GLU A 142 1.66 -13.88 -1.93
CA GLU A 142 0.93 -12.70 -1.49
C GLU A 142 -0.45 -12.61 -2.15
N ALA A 143 -0.60 -12.92 -3.43
CA ALA A 143 -1.91 -12.96 -4.08
C ALA A 143 -2.84 -14.00 -3.42
N LEU A 144 -2.32 -15.20 -3.11
CA LEU A 144 -3.09 -16.21 -2.37
C LEU A 144 -3.52 -15.70 -0.98
N ARG A 145 -2.63 -14.98 -0.28
CA ARG A 145 -2.89 -14.47 1.08
C ARG A 145 -3.85 -13.28 1.09
N ASN A 146 -3.58 -12.29 0.25
CA ASN A 146 -4.20 -10.97 0.25
C ASN A 146 -5.51 -10.98 -0.55
N GLU A 147 -5.59 -11.76 -1.64
CA GLU A 147 -6.79 -11.84 -2.47
C GLU A 147 -7.68 -13.03 -2.10
N CYS A 148 -7.09 -14.14 -1.63
CA CYS A 148 -7.79 -15.41 -1.39
C CYS A 148 -7.77 -15.91 0.06
N GLY A 149 -7.31 -15.08 1.00
CA GLY A 149 -7.41 -15.35 2.44
C GLY A 149 -6.50 -16.48 2.96
N TYR A 150 -5.54 -16.96 2.15
CA TYR A 150 -4.61 -18.00 2.56
C TYR A 150 -3.78 -17.54 3.76
N LYS A 151 -3.65 -18.39 4.79
CA LYS A 151 -2.87 -18.08 6.00
C LYS A 151 -1.56 -18.85 6.09
N GLY A 152 -1.47 -19.99 5.39
CA GLY A 152 -0.25 -20.78 5.26
C GLY A 152 0.79 -20.11 4.35
N THR A 153 1.97 -20.70 4.24
CA THR A 153 3.07 -20.24 3.37
C THR A 153 3.08 -21.01 2.05
N GLN A 154 3.79 -20.49 1.04
CA GLN A 154 4.01 -21.23 -0.20
C GLN A 154 4.71 -22.57 0.10
N PRO A 155 4.10 -23.72 -0.19
CA PRO A 155 4.74 -25.01 -0.01
C PRO A 155 5.73 -25.31 -1.14
N TYR A 156 6.69 -26.19 -0.87
CA TYR A 156 7.63 -26.67 -1.89
C TYR A 156 7.48 -28.16 -2.18
N TRP A 157 7.85 -28.54 -3.41
CA TRP A 157 7.93 -29.92 -3.89
C TRP A 157 9.34 -30.47 -3.73
N ASP A 158 9.54 -31.42 -2.81
CA ASP A 158 10.83 -32.11 -2.69
C ASP A 158 10.97 -33.23 -3.73
N TRP A 159 11.72 -32.97 -4.80
CA TRP A 159 11.96 -33.91 -5.88
C TRP A 159 12.66 -35.18 -5.42
N ALA A 160 13.59 -35.10 -4.46
CA ALA A 160 14.30 -36.28 -3.99
C ALA A 160 13.36 -37.28 -3.31
N LYS A 161 12.37 -36.80 -2.55
CA LYS A 161 11.32 -37.67 -2.01
C LYS A 161 10.49 -38.32 -3.12
N THR A 162 10.15 -37.54 -4.14
CA THR A 162 9.38 -38.03 -5.30
C THR A 162 10.16 -39.06 -6.12
N ALA A 163 11.47 -38.90 -6.24
CA ALA A 163 12.36 -39.88 -6.88
C ALA A 163 12.32 -41.24 -6.17
N VAL A 164 12.12 -41.27 -4.84
CA VAL A 164 11.97 -42.51 -4.07
C VAL A 164 10.56 -43.09 -4.20
N THR A 165 9.52 -42.26 -4.16
CA THR A 165 8.13 -42.73 -4.20
C THR A 165 7.65 -43.10 -5.61
N GLY A 166 8.25 -42.49 -6.64
CA GLY A 166 7.66 -42.33 -7.97
C GLY A 166 6.69 -41.15 -8.02
N MET A 167 6.49 -40.58 -9.21
CA MET A 167 5.63 -39.43 -9.44
C MET A 167 4.19 -39.72 -9.04
N GLU A 168 3.62 -40.84 -9.53
CA GLU A 168 2.21 -41.22 -9.37
C GLU A 168 1.82 -41.57 -7.93
N LYS A 169 2.80 -41.85 -7.07
CA LYS A 169 2.57 -42.12 -5.63
C LYS A 169 3.00 -40.96 -4.74
N SER A 170 3.56 -39.91 -5.32
CA SER A 170 3.96 -38.72 -4.56
C SER A 170 2.72 -38.02 -4.02
N PRO A 171 2.71 -37.53 -2.76
CA PRO A 171 1.57 -36.81 -2.19
C PRO A 171 1.15 -35.54 -2.95
N ILE A 172 1.95 -35.09 -3.91
CA ILE A 172 1.65 -33.96 -4.79
C ILE A 172 0.89 -34.41 -6.04
N PHE A 173 1.09 -35.64 -6.52
CA PHE A 173 0.56 -36.12 -7.81
C PHE A 173 -0.20 -37.45 -7.72
N ASP A 174 -0.56 -37.90 -6.53
CA ASP A 174 -1.34 -39.12 -6.29
C ASP A 174 -2.80 -39.06 -6.79
N GLY A 175 -3.24 -37.89 -7.28
CA GLY A 175 -4.58 -37.68 -7.80
C GLY A 175 -5.68 -37.62 -6.74
N SER A 176 -5.31 -37.57 -5.46
CA SER A 176 -6.23 -37.38 -4.34
C SER A 176 -6.80 -35.97 -4.29
N ASP A 177 -7.74 -35.74 -3.37
CA ASP A 177 -8.29 -34.41 -3.08
C ASP A 177 -7.29 -33.45 -2.41
N THR A 178 -6.12 -33.94 -2.01
CA THR A 178 -5.02 -33.15 -1.44
C THR A 178 -3.75 -33.17 -2.27
N SER A 179 -3.90 -33.36 -3.57
CA SER A 179 -2.81 -33.30 -4.55
C SER A 179 -2.97 -32.06 -5.44
N MET A 180 -1.95 -31.73 -6.22
CA MET A 180 -2.06 -30.78 -7.34
C MET A 180 -2.71 -31.46 -8.56
N SER A 181 -3.73 -32.29 -8.34
CA SER A 181 -4.25 -33.30 -9.26
C SER A 181 -3.25 -34.41 -9.62
N GLY A 182 -3.71 -35.42 -10.37
CA GLY A 182 -2.93 -36.61 -10.69
C GLY A 182 -2.34 -36.62 -12.09
N ASN A 183 -2.23 -37.83 -12.65
CA ASN A 183 -1.77 -38.06 -14.00
C ASN A 183 -2.87 -37.77 -15.05
N GLY A 184 -2.44 -37.58 -16.29
CA GLY A 184 -3.31 -37.52 -17.46
C GLY A 184 -3.88 -38.87 -17.85
N GLU A 185 -4.90 -38.84 -18.70
CA GLU A 185 -5.39 -40.03 -19.40
C GLU A 185 -4.24 -40.70 -20.17
N PHE A 186 -4.15 -42.02 -20.07
CA PHE A 186 -3.09 -42.78 -20.71
C PHE A 186 -3.25 -42.79 -22.22
N ILE A 187 -2.20 -42.39 -22.94
CA ILE A 187 -2.12 -42.48 -24.40
C ILE A 187 -1.03 -43.51 -24.77
N PRO A 188 -1.39 -44.64 -25.41
CA PRO A 188 -0.43 -45.69 -25.79
C PRO A 188 0.45 -45.27 -26.98
N ASP A 189 1.53 -46.02 -27.18
CA ASP A 189 2.36 -46.02 -28.40
C ASP A 189 2.87 -44.63 -28.85
N ARG A 190 3.34 -43.84 -27.88
CA ARG A 190 3.93 -42.51 -28.13
C ARG A 190 5.45 -42.59 -28.27
N GLU A 191 5.99 -41.82 -29.21
CA GLU A 191 7.43 -41.62 -29.36
C GLU A 191 8.02 -40.79 -28.20
N ASN A 192 9.34 -40.86 -28.02
CA ASN A 192 10.03 -40.04 -27.02
C ASN A 192 9.91 -38.54 -27.31
N ILE A 193 10.09 -37.72 -26.28
CA ILE A 193 10.27 -36.28 -26.41
C ILE A 193 11.69 -36.01 -26.87
N ILE A 194 11.85 -35.16 -27.87
CA ILE A 194 13.16 -34.79 -28.43
C ILE A 194 13.32 -33.29 -28.23
N LEU A 195 14.18 -32.90 -27.29
CA LEU A 195 14.53 -31.50 -27.07
C LEU A 195 15.69 -31.15 -27.98
N THR A 196 15.42 -30.36 -29.02
CA THR A 196 16.45 -29.89 -29.95
C THR A 196 17.10 -28.61 -29.41
N GLY A 197 18.41 -28.64 -29.19
CA GLY A 197 19.15 -27.44 -28.79
C GLY A 197 19.31 -26.43 -29.94
N GLN A 198 19.63 -25.19 -29.60
CA GLN A 198 20.09 -24.20 -30.58
C GLN A 198 21.52 -24.54 -31.06
N ASN A 199 21.91 -24.02 -32.24
CA ASN A 199 23.28 -24.09 -32.77
C ASN A 199 23.86 -25.52 -32.96
N ASP A 200 23.09 -26.44 -33.56
CA ASP A 200 23.52 -27.81 -33.87
C ASP A 200 23.95 -28.66 -32.66
N LEU A 201 23.51 -28.31 -31.46
CA LEU A 201 23.73 -29.12 -30.26
C LEU A 201 22.98 -30.47 -30.34
N PRO A 202 23.56 -31.56 -29.81
CA PRO A 202 22.91 -32.87 -29.85
C PRO A 202 21.58 -32.83 -29.09
N PRO A 203 20.51 -33.46 -29.63
CA PRO A 203 19.22 -33.44 -28.99
C PRO A 203 19.23 -34.27 -27.69
N ILE A 204 18.40 -33.86 -26.73
CA ILE A 204 18.15 -34.62 -25.50
C ILE A 204 16.87 -35.43 -25.71
N VAL A 205 16.98 -36.75 -25.56
CA VAL A 205 15.85 -37.67 -25.70
C VAL A 205 15.30 -38.00 -24.32
N LEU A 206 14.03 -37.66 -24.08
CA LEU A 206 13.35 -37.93 -22.82
C LEU A 206 12.23 -38.96 -23.04
N PRO A 207 12.07 -39.94 -22.14
CA PRO A 207 10.98 -40.91 -22.24
C PRO A 207 9.62 -40.23 -22.07
N VAL A 208 8.58 -40.81 -22.67
CA VAL A 208 7.20 -40.48 -22.32
C VAL A 208 6.79 -41.15 -21.01
N GLY A 209 5.85 -40.53 -20.30
CA GLY A 209 5.35 -41.02 -19.04
C GLY A 209 4.18 -41.99 -19.19
N THR A 210 3.45 -42.16 -18.09
CA THR A 210 2.31 -43.08 -17.97
C THR A 210 0.96 -42.40 -18.21
N GLY A 211 0.93 -41.16 -18.73
CA GLY A 211 -0.26 -40.37 -19.00
C GLY A 211 -0.36 -39.92 -20.45
N GLY A 212 -0.50 -38.60 -20.67
CA GLY A 212 -0.49 -37.97 -21.99
C GLY A 212 -1.70 -37.07 -22.27
N GLY A 213 -2.87 -37.42 -21.76
CA GLY A 213 -4.13 -36.69 -21.95
C GLY A 213 -4.48 -35.75 -20.79
N CYS A 214 -5.76 -35.34 -20.73
CA CYS A 214 -6.27 -34.49 -19.65
C CYS A 214 -6.13 -35.17 -18.29
N VAL A 215 -5.85 -34.39 -17.25
CA VAL A 215 -5.77 -34.90 -15.88
C VAL A 215 -7.09 -35.56 -15.45
N THR A 216 -7.00 -36.76 -14.88
CA THR A 216 -8.16 -37.64 -14.66
C THR A 216 -8.84 -37.44 -13.30
N SER A 217 -8.10 -37.00 -12.27
CA SER A 217 -8.59 -36.86 -10.89
C SER A 217 -7.88 -35.75 -10.11
N GLY A 218 -8.46 -35.41 -8.96
CA GLY A 218 -7.94 -34.39 -8.04
C GLY A 218 -8.55 -32.99 -8.26
N PRO A 219 -8.10 -31.99 -7.48
CA PRO A 219 -8.83 -30.73 -7.32
C PRO A 219 -8.90 -29.88 -8.58
N PHE A 220 -7.92 -30.00 -9.47
CA PHE A 220 -7.78 -29.22 -10.70
C PHE A 220 -8.12 -30.03 -11.96
N LYS A 221 -8.82 -31.17 -11.84
CA LYS A 221 -9.30 -31.94 -13.00
C LYS A 221 -10.07 -31.07 -14.00
N ASP A 222 -10.94 -30.20 -13.50
CA ASP A 222 -11.82 -29.35 -14.31
C ASP A 222 -11.23 -27.95 -14.55
N MET A 223 -9.94 -27.75 -14.25
CA MET A 223 -9.30 -26.45 -14.52
C MET A 223 -9.17 -26.22 -16.03
N THR A 224 -9.31 -24.96 -16.44
CA THR A 224 -9.09 -24.54 -17.83
C THR A 224 -7.74 -23.84 -17.93
N VAL A 225 -6.88 -24.33 -18.82
CA VAL A 225 -5.66 -23.64 -19.26
C VAL A 225 -6.08 -22.71 -20.40
N ASN A 226 -6.02 -21.39 -20.18
CA ASN A 226 -6.56 -20.40 -21.12
C ASN A 226 -5.55 -19.83 -22.13
N LEU A 227 -4.25 -19.92 -21.81
CA LEU A 227 -3.15 -19.30 -22.55
C LEU A 227 -2.22 -20.37 -23.15
N GLY A 228 -1.38 -19.97 -24.10
CA GLY A 228 -0.49 -20.89 -24.82
C GLY A 228 -1.21 -21.81 -25.81
N PRO A 229 -0.53 -22.86 -26.31
CA PRO A 229 0.90 -23.09 -26.13
C PRO A 229 1.74 -22.02 -26.86
N ALA A 230 2.98 -21.79 -26.41
CA ALA A 230 3.94 -20.91 -27.07
C ALA A 230 5.05 -21.70 -27.76
N ALA A 231 5.54 -22.74 -27.10
CA ALA A 231 6.55 -23.67 -27.61
C ALA A 231 6.43 -25.00 -26.84
N LEU A 232 5.33 -25.72 -27.07
CA LEU A 232 5.02 -26.97 -26.38
C LEU A 232 5.71 -28.15 -27.07
N ASP A 233 6.61 -28.84 -26.36
CA ASP A 233 7.29 -30.02 -26.91
C ASP A 233 6.39 -31.27 -26.87
N LEU A 234 6.21 -31.89 -28.04
CA LEU A 234 5.38 -33.07 -28.25
C LEU A 234 6.22 -34.33 -28.52
N PRO A 235 5.65 -35.53 -28.27
CA PRO A 235 6.19 -36.81 -28.73
C PRO A 235 6.60 -36.76 -30.22
N GLY A 236 7.80 -37.24 -30.53
CA GLY A 236 8.35 -37.26 -31.89
C GLY A 236 9.15 -36.02 -32.29
N GLY A 237 9.38 -35.08 -31.36
CA GLY A 237 10.26 -33.92 -31.58
C GLY A 237 9.61 -32.76 -32.33
N ILE A 238 8.28 -32.65 -32.23
CA ILE A 238 7.50 -31.55 -32.81
C ILE A 238 7.25 -30.52 -31.70
N SER A 239 7.32 -29.23 -32.03
CA SER A 239 6.92 -28.14 -31.14
C SER A 239 5.62 -27.50 -31.63
N GLU A 240 4.65 -27.34 -30.74
CA GLU A 240 3.34 -26.74 -31.03
C GLU A 240 3.24 -25.33 -30.44
N ALA A 241 2.66 -24.40 -31.20
CA ALA A 241 2.36 -23.04 -30.77
C ALA A 241 0.95 -22.64 -31.20
N ASN A 242 0.28 -21.80 -30.41
CA ASN A 242 -1.02 -21.26 -30.76
C ASN A 242 -0.89 -20.37 -32.02
N PRO A 243 -1.59 -20.69 -33.13
CA PRO A 243 -1.54 -19.89 -34.36
C PRO A 243 -1.98 -18.43 -34.17
N GLU A 244 -2.86 -18.17 -33.20
CA GLU A 244 -3.35 -16.82 -32.87
C GLU A 244 -2.42 -16.07 -31.91
N GLY A 245 -1.30 -16.68 -31.50
CA GLY A 245 -0.34 -16.16 -30.54
C GLY A 245 -0.55 -16.70 -29.12
N PRO A 246 0.52 -16.82 -28.31
CA PRO A 246 0.46 -17.50 -27.01
C PRO A 246 -0.36 -16.74 -25.94
N LEU A 247 -0.63 -15.46 -26.15
CA LEU A 247 -1.47 -14.63 -25.27
C LEU A 247 -2.95 -14.60 -25.67
N SER A 248 -3.31 -15.23 -26.80
CA SER A 248 -4.68 -15.34 -27.29
C SER A 248 -5.48 -16.43 -26.55
N HIS A 249 -6.81 -16.32 -26.57
CA HIS A 249 -7.67 -17.23 -25.81
C HIS A 249 -7.70 -18.62 -26.44
N ASN A 250 -7.17 -19.62 -25.74
CA ASN A 250 -7.13 -21.01 -26.19
C ASN A 250 -7.48 -21.98 -25.04
N PRO A 251 -8.76 -22.02 -24.61
CA PRO A 251 -9.19 -22.80 -23.45
C PRO A 251 -9.10 -24.30 -23.70
N ARG A 252 -8.37 -25.01 -22.83
CA ARG A 252 -8.22 -26.47 -22.88
C ARG A 252 -7.99 -27.06 -21.49
N CYS A 253 -8.06 -28.37 -21.36
CA CYS A 253 -7.79 -29.05 -20.09
C CYS A 253 -6.28 -28.99 -19.73
N LEU A 254 -5.97 -29.03 -18.44
CA LEU A 254 -4.61 -29.37 -17.98
C LEU A 254 -4.30 -30.83 -18.40
N LYS A 255 -3.18 -31.05 -19.08
CA LYS A 255 -2.68 -32.38 -19.42
C LYS A 255 -1.42 -32.70 -18.64
N ARG A 256 -1.27 -33.94 -18.21
CA ARG A 256 -0.03 -34.44 -17.61
C ARG A 256 0.39 -35.77 -18.18
N ASP A 257 1.69 -36.00 -18.16
CA ASP A 257 2.32 -37.24 -18.54
C ASP A 257 3.43 -37.52 -17.54
N LEU A 258 3.03 -37.90 -16.33
CA LEU A 258 3.94 -38.06 -15.20
C LEU A 258 5.03 -39.07 -15.55
N THR A 259 6.29 -38.64 -15.46
CA THR A 259 7.44 -39.41 -15.94
C THR A 259 8.47 -39.56 -14.83
N THR A 260 8.36 -40.63 -14.06
CA THR A 260 9.26 -40.95 -12.94
C THR A 260 10.73 -41.05 -13.37
N ASP A 261 11.00 -41.57 -14.57
CA ASP A 261 12.36 -41.72 -15.09
C ASP A 261 13.08 -40.38 -15.28
N ILE A 262 12.37 -39.33 -15.70
CA ILE A 262 12.93 -37.97 -15.83
C ILE A 262 13.27 -37.41 -14.45
N ASN A 263 12.38 -37.58 -13.46
CA ASN A 263 12.63 -37.12 -12.10
C ASN A 263 13.85 -37.83 -11.47
N LEU A 264 13.95 -39.15 -11.67
CA LEU A 264 15.08 -39.97 -11.23
C LEU A 264 16.40 -39.57 -11.89
N ALA A 265 16.38 -39.25 -13.18
CA ALA A 265 17.58 -38.90 -13.93
C ALA A 265 18.15 -37.53 -13.54
N TYR A 266 17.28 -36.53 -13.33
CA TYR A 266 17.70 -35.13 -13.26
C TYR A 266 17.46 -34.44 -11.91
N ALA A 267 16.53 -34.93 -11.09
CA ALA A 267 16.09 -34.27 -9.86
C ALA A 267 16.13 -35.16 -8.61
N ASN A 268 16.98 -36.19 -8.61
CA ASN A 268 17.22 -37.04 -7.44
C ASN A 268 18.10 -36.36 -6.37
N ILE A 269 18.27 -37.03 -5.21
CA ILE A 269 19.05 -36.50 -4.08
C ILE A 269 20.50 -36.15 -4.43
N THR A 270 21.14 -36.95 -5.29
CA THR A 270 22.52 -36.73 -5.74
C THR A 270 22.62 -35.49 -6.62
N ALA A 271 21.66 -35.27 -7.52
CA ALA A 271 21.60 -34.09 -8.38
C ALA A 271 21.43 -32.81 -7.55
N ILE A 272 20.52 -32.82 -6.56
CA ILE A 272 20.28 -31.68 -5.65
C ILE A 272 21.55 -31.35 -4.85
N LEU A 273 22.17 -32.34 -4.22
CA LEU A 273 23.41 -32.15 -3.46
C LEU A 273 24.55 -31.66 -4.37
N SER A 274 24.65 -32.20 -5.59
CA SER A 274 25.62 -31.75 -6.59
C SER A 274 25.42 -30.28 -6.97
N ASN A 275 24.17 -29.81 -7.08
CA ASN A 275 23.87 -28.40 -7.39
C ASN A 275 24.17 -27.46 -6.22
N ILE A 276 24.11 -27.93 -4.96
CA ILE A 276 24.42 -27.11 -3.78
C ILE A 276 25.92 -27.08 -3.48
N LEU A 277 26.62 -28.20 -3.64
CA LEU A 277 27.97 -28.36 -3.11
C LEU A 277 29.09 -28.11 -4.12
N LYS A 278 28.85 -28.32 -5.42
CA LYS A 278 29.91 -28.18 -6.44
C LYS A 278 30.09 -26.76 -6.96
N PRO A 279 29.04 -26.00 -7.31
CA PRO A 279 29.19 -24.66 -7.85
C PRO A 279 29.84 -23.68 -6.86
N GLN A 280 30.83 -22.93 -7.33
CA GLN A 280 31.57 -21.97 -6.50
C GLN A 280 31.06 -20.53 -6.65
N ASN A 281 30.41 -20.22 -7.77
CA ASN A 281 29.82 -18.92 -8.08
C ASN A 281 28.39 -19.11 -8.63
N VAL A 282 27.62 -18.02 -8.73
CA VAL A 282 26.22 -18.09 -9.17
C VAL A 282 26.07 -18.54 -10.63
N ASN A 283 27.04 -18.26 -11.50
CA ASN A 283 26.98 -18.66 -12.90
C ASN A 283 26.97 -20.19 -13.02
N ASP A 284 27.95 -20.86 -12.39
CA ASP A 284 28.00 -22.32 -12.38
C ASP A 284 26.75 -22.92 -11.71
N PHE A 285 26.25 -22.26 -10.66
CA PHE A 285 25.07 -22.70 -9.93
C PHE A 285 23.81 -22.66 -10.79
N GLN A 286 23.52 -21.52 -11.41
CA GLN A 286 22.31 -21.32 -12.20
C GLN A 286 22.37 -22.09 -13.54
N MET A 287 23.55 -22.22 -14.14
CA MET A 287 23.73 -22.98 -15.38
C MET A 287 23.59 -24.49 -15.14
N GLN A 288 24.14 -25.02 -14.04
CA GLN A 288 23.92 -26.42 -13.66
C GLN A 288 22.46 -26.68 -13.31
N MET A 289 21.79 -25.72 -12.65
CA MET A 289 20.38 -25.83 -12.25
C MET A 289 19.44 -25.88 -13.46
N GLN A 290 19.68 -25.02 -14.45
CA GLN A 290 18.87 -24.92 -15.67
C GLN A 290 19.26 -25.95 -16.73
N GLY A 291 20.45 -26.54 -16.62
CA GLY A 291 21.01 -27.47 -17.61
C GLY A 291 21.93 -26.74 -18.57
N VAL A 292 23.23 -27.06 -18.53
CA VAL A 292 24.23 -26.45 -19.40
C VAL A 292 23.98 -26.91 -20.85
N PRO A 293 23.74 -25.99 -21.81
CA PRO A 293 23.53 -26.36 -23.20
C PRO A 293 24.67 -27.25 -23.73
N GLY A 294 24.31 -28.36 -24.38
CA GLY A 294 25.27 -29.34 -24.93
C GLY A 294 25.77 -30.39 -23.94
N SER A 295 25.44 -30.30 -22.65
CA SER A 295 25.83 -31.30 -21.64
C SER A 295 25.00 -32.59 -21.66
N GLY A 296 23.86 -32.60 -22.37
CA GLY A 296 22.88 -33.68 -22.31
C GLY A 296 22.05 -33.70 -21.01
N ASN A 297 22.21 -32.68 -20.15
CA ASN A 297 21.54 -32.57 -18.86
C ASN A 297 20.67 -31.31 -18.80
N ILE A 298 19.40 -31.48 -18.42
CA ILE A 298 18.40 -30.39 -18.29
C ILE A 298 18.32 -29.79 -16.87
N GLY A 299 19.20 -30.24 -15.98
CA GLY A 299 19.29 -29.75 -14.61
C GLY A 299 18.07 -30.10 -13.74
N ILE A 300 18.13 -29.72 -12.47
CA ILE A 300 17.02 -29.93 -11.51
C ILE A 300 15.78 -29.08 -11.87
N HIS A 301 15.97 -27.94 -12.55
CA HIS A 301 14.88 -27.09 -13.06
C HIS A 301 14.13 -27.80 -14.20
N GLY A 302 14.84 -28.18 -15.28
CA GLY A 302 14.22 -28.91 -16.39
C GLY A 302 13.68 -30.27 -15.95
N GLY A 303 14.41 -30.99 -15.09
CA GLY A 303 13.96 -32.28 -14.54
C GLY A 303 12.63 -32.19 -13.80
N GLY A 304 12.41 -31.12 -13.02
CA GLY A 304 11.14 -30.86 -12.37
C GLY A 304 10.00 -30.63 -13.37
N HIS A 305 10.17 -29.69 -14.30
CA HIS A 305 9.15 -29.37 -15.32
C HIS A 305 8.82 -30.56 -16.22
N TYR A 306 9.81 -31.12 -16.91
CA TYR A 306 9.59 -32.19 -17.90
C TYR A 306 9.09 -33.50 -17.27
N SER A 307 9.30 -33.72 -15.97
CA SER A 307 8.72 -34.88 -15.28
C SER A 307 7.20 -34.78 -15.09
N LEU A 308 6.62 -33.58 -15.14
CA LEU A 308 5.16 -33.40 -15.17
C LEU A 308 4.58 -33.83 -16.53
N GLY A 309 5.36 -33.61 -17.59
CA GLY A 309 4.95 -33.85 -18.97
C GLY A 309 3.69 -33.07 -19.37
N GLY A 310 3.05 -33.48 -20.46
CA GLY A 310 1.77 -32.89 -20.89
C GLY A 310 1.85 -31.40 -21.24
N ASP A 311 0.77 -30.68 -20.95
CA ASP A 311 0.52 -29.29 -21.36
C ASP A 311 -0.12 -28.53 -20.18
N PRO A 312 0.54 -27.49 -19.64
CA PRO A 312 1.73 -26.81 -20.19
C PRO A 312 3.09 -27.31 -19.63
N GLY A 313 3.16 -28.49 -19.00
CA GLY A 313 4.39 -28.94 -18.31
C GLY A 313 5.64 -29.10 -19.20
N ARG A 314 5.48 -29.21 -20.52
CA ARG A 314 6.57 -29.23 -21.53
C ARG A 314 6.74 -27.93 -22.31
N ASP A 315 6.11 -26.85 -21.87
CA ASP A 315 6.21 -25.54 -22.52
C ASP A 315 6.88 -24.57 -21.55
N VAL A 316 8.11 -24.15 -21.90
CA VAL A 316 8.91 -23.25 -21.07
C VAL A 316 8.16 -21.95 -20.77
N PHE A 317 7.38 -21.43 -21.72
CA PHE A 317 6.69 -20.15 -21.57
C PHE A 317 5.44 -20.26 -20.72
N THR A 318 4.67 -21.33 -20.94
CA THR A 318 3.32 -21.46 -20.36
C THR A 318 3.29 -22.34 -19.12
N SER A 319 4.44 -22.86 -18.68
CA SER A 319 4.60 -23.75 -17.51
C SER A 319 3.91 -23.29 -16.20
N PRO A 320 3.77 -21.98 -15.86
CA PRO A 320 2.98 -21.58 -14.68
C PRO A 320 1.50 -21.92 -14.77
N GLY A 321 1.01 -22.30 -15.95
CA GLY A 321 -0.34 -22.81 -16.16
C GLY A 321 -0.56 -24.18 -15.50
N ASP A 322 0.50 -24.91 -15.12
CA ASP A 322 0.39 -26.04 -14.20
C ASP A 322 0.53 -25.54 -12.74
N PRO A 323 -0.45 -25.78 -11.84
CA PRO A 323 -0.37 -25.31 -10.46
C PRO A 323 0.82 -25.88 -9.66
N ALA A 324 1.45 -26.96 -10.12
CA ALA A 324 2.66 -27.52 -9.54
C ALA A 324 3.91 -26.64 -9.76
N PHE A 325 3.86 -25.70 -10.71
CA PHE A 325 4.94 -24.74 -10.99
C PHE A 325 5.41 -24.01 -9.72
N TYR A 326 4.48 -23.50 -8.92
CA TYR A 326 4.81 -22.69 -7.74
C TYR A 326 5.45 -23.53 -6.62
N LEU A 327 5.11 -24.83 -6.54
CA LEU A 327 5.74 -25.77 -5.61
C LEU A 327 7.13 -26.18 -6.11
N HIS A 328 7.29 -26.37 -7.42
CA HIS A 328 8.58 -26.60 -8.07
C HIS A 328 9.53 -25.41 -7.83
N HIS A 329 9.10 -24.19 -8.13
CA HIS A 329 9.94 -23.00 -7.99
C HIS A 329 10.20 -22.61 -6.52
N SER A 330 9.32 -22.97 -5.58
CA SER A 330 9.65 -22.87 -4.16
C SER A 330 10.76 -23.84 -3.73
N MET A 331 10.94 -24.98 -4.41
CA MET A 331 12.06 -25.89 -4.17
C MET A 331 13.35 -25.39 -4.87
N ILE A 332 13.24 -24.81 -6.06
CA ILE A 332 14.34 -24.09 -6.73
C ILE A 332 14.90 -23.00 -5.79
N ASP A 333 14.01 -22.18 -5.24
CA ASP A 333 14.34 -21.12 -4.29
C ASP A 333 14.99 -21.67 -3.01
N ARG A 334 14.46 -22.78 -2.47
CA ARG A 334 15.06 -23.48 -1.31
C ARG A 334 16.49 -23.94 -1.60
N VAL A 335 16.74 -24.52 -2.78
CA VAL A 335 18.07 -25.00 -3.19
C VAL A 335 19.04 -23.83 -3.35
N TRP A 336 18.60 -22.71 -3.95
CA TRP A 336 19.40 -21.49 -4.03
C TRP A 336 19.70 -20.90 -2.66
N TRP A 337 18.70 -20.81 -1.78
CA TRP A 337 18.88 -20.34 -0.41
C TRP A 337 19.92 -21.18 0.36
N MET A 338 19.87 -22.52 0.28
CA MET A 338 20.89 -23.38 0.91
C MET A 338 22.29 -23.13 0.34
N TRP A 339 22.42 -22.93 -0.98
CA TRP A 339 23.71 -22.61 -1.60
C TRP A 339 24.24 -21.24 -1.16
N GLN A 340 23.37 -20.22 -1.08
CA GLN A 340 23.73 -18.88 -0.58
C GLN A 340 24.25 -18.96 0.86
N MET A 341 23.57 -19.74 1.71
CA MET A 341 23.91 -19.88 3.11
C MET A 341 25.21 -20.64 3.40
N LEU A 342 25.83 -21.28 2.41
CA LEU A 342 27.18 -21.86 2.60
C LEU A 342 28.23 -20.75 2.82
N SER A 343 28.13 -19.63 2.10
CA SER A 343 29.00 -18.45 2.21
C SER A 343 28.21 -17.16 1.91
N PRO A 344 27.41 -16.64 2.87
CA PRO A 344 26.50 -15.51 2.62
C PRO A 344 27.20 -14.24 2.12
N GLU A 345 28.37 -13.91 2.67
CA GLU A 345 29.12 -12.71 2.29
C GLU A 345 29.46 -12.70 0.80
N GLU A 346 29.91 -13.83 0.25
CA GLU A 346 30.27 -13.97 -1.16
C GLU A 346 29.03 -14.18 -2.04
N ARG A 347 28.08 -15.00 -1.60
CA ARG A 347 27.00 -15.55 -2.43
C ARG A 347 25.68 -14.79 -2.37
N GLN A 348 25.57 -13.80 -1.48
CA GLN A 348 24.43 -12.87 -1.45
C GLN A 348 24.85 -11.44 -1.81
N TYR A 349 26.05 -11.02 -1.39
CA TYR A 349 26.46 -9.61 -1.46
C TYR A 349 27.77 -9.39 -2.21
N GLY A 350 28.53 -10.46 -2.50
CA GLY A 350 29.81 -10.38 -3.17
C GLY A 350 29.71 -10.40 -4.69
N GLU A 351 30.86 -10.27 -5.35
CA GLU A 351 30.96 -10.25 -6.82
C GLU A 351 30.52 -11.56 -7.49
N THR A 352 30.48 -12.67 -6.74
CA THR A 352 30.07 -14.00 -7.24
C THR A 352 28.57 -14.29 -7.06
N ALA A 353 27.80 -13.34 -6.52
CA ALA A 353 26.38 -13.49 -6.23
C ALA A 353 25.46 -13.17 -7.43
N LEU A 354 25.96 -12.49 -8.47
CA LEU A 354 25.22 -12.17 -9.70
C LEU A 354 26.10 -12.40 -10.94
N SER A 355 25.54 -13.02 -11.99
CA SER A 355 26.25 -13.26 -13.25
C SER A 355 25.31 -13.56 -14.40
N GLY A 356 25.68 -13.16 -15.61
CA GLY A 356 24.89 -13.31 -16.83
C GLY A 356 24.43 -11.97 -17.39
N THR A 357 23.60 -12.02 -18.43
CA THR A 357 23.01 -10.84 -19.08
C THR A 357 21.49 -10.87 -18.99
N ASN A 358 20.81 -9.88 -19.59
CA ASN A 358 19.38 -9.68 -19.47
C ASN A 358 18.54 -10.37 -20.56
N THR A 359 19.17 -11.19 -21.41
CA THR A 359 18.52 -11.94 -22.49
C THR A 359 18.94 -13.41 -22.45
N PHE A 360 18.02 -14.28 -22.87
CA PHE A 360 18.19 -15.73 -22.86
C PHE A 360 19.49 -16.14 -23.57
N LEU A 361 20.44 -16.73 -22.83
CA LEU A 361 21.77 -17.12 -23.35
C LEU A 361 22.52 -15.97 -24.05
N ASP A 362 22.27 -14.73 -23.65
CA ASP A 362 22.78 -13.52 -24.28
C ASP A 362 22.42 -13.40 -25.78
N GLN A 363 21.20 -13.83 -26.14
CA GLN A 363 20.67 -13.77 -27.50
C GLN A 363 19.35 -12.97 -27.56
N PRO A 364 19.35 -11.77 -28.19
CA PRO A 364 20.52 -11.04 -28.70
C PRO A 364 21.41 -10.51 -27.56
N PRO A 365 22.71 -10.22 -27.79
CA PRO A 365 23.59 -9.71 -26.74
C PRO A 365 23.05 -8.50 -26.01
N SER A 366 23.19 -8.48 -24.68
CA SER A 366 22.62 -7.47 -23.80
C SER A 366 23.59 -7.07 -22.67
N ALA A 367 23.23 -6.05 -21.90
CA ALA A 367 24.04 -5.64 -20.76
C ALA A 367 24.12 -6.76 -19.70
N ASN A 368 25.25 -6.81 -18.99
CA ASN A 368 25.37 -7.66 -17.81
C ASN A 368 24.37 -7.23 -16.75
N GLY A 369 23.78 -8.21 -16.06
CA GLY A 369 22.87 -7.93 -14.97
C GLY A 369 23.58 -7.26 -13.80
N THR A 370 22.92 -6.30 -13.15
CA THR A 370 23.44 -5.61 -11.96
C THR A 370 22.45 -5.65 -10.79
N PHE A 371 22.92 -5.37 -9.57
CA PHE A 371 22.04 -5.25 -8.40
C PHE A 371 21.07 -4.05 -8.50
N ASP A 372 21.35 -3.10 -9.39
CA ASP A 372 20.52 -1.92 -9.63
C ASP A 372 19.47 -2.16 -10.74
N ASP A 373 19.46 -3.34 -11.37
CA ASP A 373 18.52 -3.67 -12.43
C ASP A 373 17.11 -3.82 -11.86
N TYR A 374 16.14 -3.15 -12.51
CA TYR A 374 14.74 -3.23 -12.14
C TYR A 374 14.11 -4.52 -12.67
N LEU A 375 13.39 -5.23 -11.79
CA LEU A 375 12.60 -6.40 -12.15
C LEU A 375 11.14 -5.97 -12.34
N GLU A 376 10.59 -6.25 -13.52
CA GLU A 376 9.20 -5.97 -13.86
C GLU A 376 8.34 -7.23 -13.76
N TYR A 377 7.12 -7.09 -13.25
CA TYR A 377 6.17 -8.20 -13.08
C TYR A 377 4.79 -7.88 -13.68
N GLY A 378 4.71 -6.88 -14.56
CA GLY A 378 3.47 -6.46 -15.20
C GLY A 378 2.29 -6.33 -14.22
N TRP A 379 1.21 -7.05 -14.52
CA TRP A 379 -0.06 -6.98 -13.80
C TRP A 379 -0.18 -7.96 -12.61
N VAL A 380 0.91 -8.64 -12.22
CA VAL A 380 0.95 -9.45 -10.98
C VAL A 380 1.66 -8.75 -9.82
N GLY A 381 2.18 -7.54 -10.04
CA GLY A 381 2.81 -6.74 -9.00
C GLY A 381 1.86 -6.36 -7.85
N ASP A 382 2.31 -6.59 -6.62
CA ASP A 382 1.66 -6.27 -5.34
C ASP A 382 0.92 -4.92 -5.34
N LEU A 383 -0.41 -4.96 -5.45
CA LEU A 383 -1.31 -3.80 -5.33
C LEU A 383 -1.61 -3.47 -3.85
N GLY A 384 -0.60 -3.57 -2.99
CA GLY A 384 -0.71 -3.59 -1.53
C GLY A 384 -0.70 -2.25 -0.81
N ALA A 385 -1.64 -1.33 -1.10
CA ALA A 385 -2.13 -0.23 -0.21
C ALA A 385 -2.64 0.98 -1.01
N GLY A 386 -3.89 0.86 -1.46
CA GLY A 386 -4.59 1.96 -2.13
C GLY A 386 -4.07 2.23 -3.54
N GLY A 387 -3.54 1.22 -4.24
CA GLY A 387 -2.75 1.45 -5.43
C GLY A 387 -1.31 1.87 -5.10
N GLN A 388 -0.78 1.55 -3.91
CA GLN A 388 0.65 1.60 -3.58
C GLN A 388 1.04 0.59 -2.51
N ALA A 389 2.09 -0.21 -2.71
CA ALA A 389 2.51 -1.28 -1.80
C ALA A 389 3.03 -0.85 -0.40
N GLU A 390 3.27 0.45 -0.14
CA GLU A 390 3.84 0.90 1.14
C GLU A 390 3.25 2.24 1.64
N PRO A 391 2.76 2.33 2.90
CA PRO A 391 2.42 3.60 3.57
C PRO A 391 3.57 4.63 3.53
N TYR A 392 4.81 4.14 3.38
CA TYR A 392 6.02 4.94 3.31
C TYR A 392 5.98 5.97 2.17
N VAL A 393 5.70 5.52 0.94
CA VAL A 393 5.79 6.38 -0.25
C VAL A 393 4.73 7.47 -0.17
N VAL A 394 3.50 7.10 0.20
CA VAL A 394 2.38 8.06 0.37
C VAL A 394 2.66 9.05 1.49
N ASN A 395 3.19 8.59 2.63
CA ASN A 395 3.60 9.48 3.71
C ASN A 395 4.72 10.43 3.25
N ALA A 396 5.68 9.95 2.46
CA ALA A 396 6.75 10.77 1.90
C ALA A 396 6.22 11.84 0.92
N VAL A 397 5.29 11.53 0.00
CA VAL A 397 4.71 12.56 -0.88
C VAL A 397 3.79 13.53 -0.13
N ASN A 398 3.12 13.10 0.94
CA ASN A 398 2.41 14.03 1.84
C ASN A 398 3.39 14.99 2.55
N VAL A 399 4.56 14.50 2.99
CA VAL A 399 5.61 15.37 3.55
C VAL A 399 6.00 16.45 2.55
N ILE A 400 6.23 16.12 1.29
CA ILE A 400 6.56 17.10 0.23
C ILE A 400 5.46 18.17 0.12
N THR A 401 4.20 17.75 0.05
CA THR A 401 3.04 18.65 -0.04
C THR A 401 3.02 19.65 1.11
N PHE A 402 3.13 19.17 2.35
CA PHE A 402 3.07 20.03 3.53
C PHE A 402 4.30 20.91 3.71
N VAL A 403 5.50 20.42 3.36
CA VAL A 403 6.72 21.26 3.39
C VAL A 403 6.58 22.45 2.45
N ILE A 404 6.03 22.26 1.24
CA ILE A 404 5.74 23.38 0.33
C ILE A 404 4.74 24.35 0.97
N MET A 405 3.69 23.83 1.62
CA MET A 405 2.68 24.66 2.29
C MET A 405 3.26 25.51 3.43
N VAL A 406 4.27 25.04 4.16
CA VAL A 406 4.94 25.82 5.23
C VAL A 406 5.48 27.15 4.70
N PHE A 407 6.07 27.15 3.51
CA PHE A 407 6.69 28.36 2.94
C PHE A 407 5.76 29.13 2.01
N PHE A 408 4.88 28.44 1.29
CA PHE A 408 4.05 29.07 0.27
C PHE A 408 2.72 29.60 0.81
N SER A 409 2.20 29.10 1.93
CA SER A 409 0.98 29.65 2.55
C SER A 409 1.15 31.12 2.98
N PRO A 410 2.26 31.52 3.63
CA PRO A 410 2.57 32.92 3.91
C PRO A 410 2.64 33.78 2.65
N LEU A 411 3.30 33.27 1.61
CA LEU A 411 3.46 33.99 0.35
C LEU A 411 2.11 34.20 -0.33
N ALA A 412 1.26 33.17 -0.37
CA ALA A 412 -0.09 33.24 -0.92
C ALA A 412 -0.96 34.26 -0.17
N SER A 413 -0.86 34.33 1.16
CA SER A 413 -1.55 35.35 1.97
C SER A 413 -1.07 36.78 1.64
N ILE A 414 0.25 36.99 1.52
CA ILE A 414 0.85 38.29 1.16
C ILE A 414 0.38 38.71 -0.25
N VAL A 415 0.53 37.83 -1.23
CA VAL A 415 0.13 38.09 -2.62
C VAL A 415 -1.38 38.27 -2.73
N GLY A 416 -2.16 37.52 -1.95
CA GLY A 416 -3.62 37.62 -1.89
C GLY A 416 -4.12 38.99 -1.47
N ASN A 417 -3.41 39.68 -0.58
CA ASN A 417 -3.72 41.06 -0.22
C ASN A 417 -3.39 42.06 -1.35
N LEU A 418 -2.50 41.71 -2.28
CA LEU A 418 -2.15 42.54 -3.44
C LEU A 418 -3.16 42.38 -4.57
N ILE A 419 -3.32 41.15 -5.07
CA ILE A 419 -4.12 40.85 -6.28
C ILE A 419 -5.57 40.50 -5.96
N GLY A 420 -5.89 40.20 -4.70
CA GLY A 420 -7.20 39.77 -4.23
C GLY A 420 -7.28 38.25 -3.98
N LEU A 421 -7.93 37.87 -2.87
CA LEU A 421 -8.08 36.47 -2.43
C LEU A 421 -8.80 35.59 -3.46
N LYS A 422 -9.65 36.16 -4.32
CA LYS A 422 -10.29 35.44 -5.44
C LYS A 422 -9.27 34.72 -6.31
N TRP A 423 -8.23 35.44 -6.75
CA TRP A 423 -7.26 34.90 -7.70
C TRP A 423 -6.33 33.87 -7.05
N ILE A 424 -6.07 34.02 -5.75
CA ILE A 424 -5.36 33.01 -4.95
C ILE A 424 -6.18 31.71 -4.89
N VAL A 425 -7.49 31.79 -4.63
CA VAL A 425 -8.38 30.63 -4.61
C VAL A 425 -8.46 29.97 -5.99
N VAL A 426 -8.57 30.76 -7.08
CA VAL A 426 -8.57 30.23 -8.46
C VAL A 426 -7.29 29.44 -8.73
N PHE A 427 -6.11 30.02 -8.45
CA PHE A 427 -4.83 29.32 -8.57
C PHE A 427 -4.79 28.05 -7.73
N GLY A 428 -5.33 28.11 -6.51
CA GLY A 428 -5.39 26.99 -5.58
C GLY A 428 -6.22 25.79 -6.06
N THR A 429 -7.00 25.90 -7.14
CA THR A 429 -7.76 24.77 -7.70
C THR A 429 -6.98 23.93 -8.71
N LEU A 430 -5.82 24.40 -9.20
CA LEU A 430 -5.17 23.81 -10.38
C LEU A 430 -4.38 22.51 -10.11
N GLY A 431 -3.72 22.39 -8.98
CA GLY A 431 -2.76 21.30 -8.70
C GLY A 431 -3.33 20.06 -8.03
N TYR A 432 -4.61 20.05 -7.67
CA TYR A 432 -5.26 18.84 -7.13
C TYR A 432 -5.50 17.79 -8.22
N VAL A 433 -5.86 18.22 -9.44
CA VAL A 433 -6.14 17.33 -10.57
C VAL A 433 -4.90 16.54 -11.00
N PRO A 434 -3.72 17.16 -11.21
CA PRO A 434 -2.49 16.42 -11.51
C PRO A 434 -2.10 15.42 -10.42
N TYR A 435 -2.35 15.72 -9.14
CA TYR A 435 -2.04 14.80 -8.04
C TYR A 435 -2.95 13.56 -8.03
N SER A 436 -4.25 13.74 -8.23
CA SER A 436 -5.18 12.60 -8.34
C SER A 436 -4.92 11.77 -9.60
N ALA A 437 -4.56 12.41 -10.72
CA ALA A 437 -4.10 11.72 -11.91
C ALA A 437 -2.80 10.95 -11.65
N ALA A 438 -1.89 11.51 -10.85
CA ALA A 438 -0.65 10.85 -10.47
C ALA A 438 -0.88 9.63 -9.58
N LEU A 439 -1.80 9.71 -8.61
CA LEU A 439 -2.25 8.56 -7.83
C LEU A 439 -2.87 7.47 -8.71
N TYR A 440 -3.70 7.85 -9.70
CA TYR A 440 -4.24 6.91 -10.68
C TYR A 440 -3.14 6.22 -11.50
N CYS A 441 -2.23 6.99 -12.11
CA CYS A 441 -1.15 6.45 -12.92
C CYS A 441 -0.23 5.55 -12.10
N ASN A 442 0.02 5.91 -10.85
CA ASN A 442 0.83 5.14 -9.93
C ASN A 442 0.10 3.87 -9.44
N SER A 443 -1.23 3.90 -9.33
CA SER A 443 -2.04 2.73 -9.02
C SER A 443 -2.12 1.70 -10.16
N LEU A 444 -2.00 2.13 -11.41
CA LEU A 444 -2.03 1.25 -12.57
C LEU A 444 -0.64 0.82 -13.04
N TRP A 445 0.32 1.75 -13.03
CA TRP A 445 1.62 1.59 -13.69
C TRP A 445 2.81 1.82 -12.75
N GLY A 446 2.58 2.00 -11.43
CA GLY A 446 3.66 2.20 -10.47
C GLY A 446 4.47 3.49 -10.66
N THR A 447 4.00 4.46 -11.46
CA THR A 447 4.77 5.65 -11.85
C THR A 447 5.07 6.62 -10.69
N GLN A 448 6.24 6.47 -10.04
CA GLN A 448 6.61 7.25 -8.85
C GLN A 448 7.01 8.71 -9.14
N TRP A 449 7.61 9.01 -10.30
CA TRP A 449 8.01 10.40 -10.62
C TRP A 449 6.78 11.31 -10.74
N PHE A 450 5.72 10.82 -11.39
CA PHE A 450 4.47 11.57 -11.54
C PHE A 450 3.79 11.69 -10.18
N LEU A 451 3.90 10.64 -9.34
CA LEU A 451 3.80 10.65 -7.88
C LEU A 451 4.22 11.99 -7.25
N ILE A 452 5.53 12.18 -7.27
CA ILE A 452 6.24 13.30 -6.66
C ILE A 452 5.85 14.62 -7.32
N PHE A 453 5.78 14.67 -8.65
CA PHE A 453 5.37 15.85 -9.39
C PHE A 453 3.95 16.30 -9.01
N GLY A 454 3.01 15.36 -8.95
CA GLY A 454 1.64 15.60 -8.49
C GLY A 454 1.63 16.20 -7.09
N ALA A 455 2.39 15.62 -6.16
CA ALA A 455 2.49 16.12 -4.79
C ALA A 455 3.02 17.56 -4.72
N VAL A 456 4.02 17.90 -5.54
CA VAL A 456 4.55 19.27 -5.63
C VAL A 456 3.48 20.25 -6.12
N THR A 457 2.79 19.92 -7.22
CA THR A 457 1.73 20.78 -7.77
C THR A 457 0.56 20.95 -6.80
N CYS A 458 0.17 19.88 -6.10
CA CYS A 458 -0.82 19.91 -5.04
C CYS A 458 -0.36 20.76 -3.87
N GLY A 459 0.91 20.67 -3.46
CA GLY A 459 1.50 21.51 -2.40
C GLY A 459 1.34 23.01 -2.68
N PHE A 460 1.72 23.47 -3.86
CA PHE A 460 1.53 24.88 -4.26
C PHE A 460 0.07 25.30 -4.29
N SER A 461 -0.80 24.42 -4.76
CA SER A 461 -2.24 24.71 -4.89
C SER A 461 -2.93 24.74 -3.53
N ALA A 462 -2.64 23.78 -2.67
CA ALA A 462 -3.09 23.72 -1.29
C ALA A 462 -2.62 24.94 -0.49
N ALA A 463 -1.36 25.32 -0.65
CA ALA A 463 -0.78 26.50 -0.01
C ALA A 463 -1.46 27.81 -0.42
N ALA A 464 -2.12 27.86 -1.58
CA ALA A 464 -2.94 29.01 -1.97
C ALA A 464 -4.39 28.87 -1.51
N LEU A 465 -5.01 27.71 -1.76
CA LEU A 465 -6.43 27.46 -1.55
C LEU A 465 -6.82 27.60 -0.08
N TRP A 466 -6.16 26.84 0.80
CA TRP A 466 -6.54 26.72 2.21
C TRP A 466 -6.43 28.02 3.02
N PRO A 467 -5.33 28.81 2.95
CA PRO A 467 -5.28 30.10 3.63
C PRO A 467 -6.20 31.13 2.97
N GLY A 468 -6.35 31.12 1.64
CA GLY A 468 -7.23 32.05 0.93
C GLY A 468 -8.70 31.86 1.30
N GLU A 469 -9.16 30.61 1.32
CA GLU A 469 -10.52 30.24 1.72
C GLU A 469 -10.78 30.54 3.20
N ALA A 470 -9.84 30.19 4.09
CA ALA A 470 -9.96 30.47 5.51
C ALA A 470 -10.00 31.98 5.80
N ALA A 471 -9.19 32.78 5.09
CA ALA A 471 -9.22 34.24 5.21
C ALA A 471 -10.59 34.83 4.81
N ILE A 472 -11.22 34.30 3.75
CA ILE A 472 -12.58 34.67 3.34
C ILE A 472 -13.59 34.25 4.42
N ALA A 473 -13.53 32.99 4.86
CA ALA A 473 -14.48 32.42 5.81
C ALA A 473 -14.45 33.10 7.18
N VAL A 474 -13.28 33.54 7.64
CA VAL A 474 -13.11 34.21 8.94
C VAL A 474 -13.29 35.73 8.83
N GLY A 475 -12.72 36.36 7.80
CA GLY A 475 -12.65 37.83 7.70
C GLY A 475 -13.91 38.49 7.13
N TYR A 476 -14.67 37.80 6.28
CA TYR A 476 -15.82 38.42 5.61
C TYR A 476 -17.10 38.46 6.46
N PRO A 477 -17.45 37.42 7.26
CA PRO A 477 -18.65 37.46 8.08
C PRO A 477 -18.67 38.56 9.15
N GLU A 478 -19.89 38.94 9.56
CA GLU A 478 -20.10 39.78 10.74
C GLU A 478 -19.59 39.07 11.99
N VAL A 479 -19.02 39.80 12.95
CA VAL A 479 -18.42 39.17 14.14
C VAL A 479 -19.45 38.38 14.97
N ALA A 480 -20.71 38.85 15.01
CA ALA A 480 -21.80 38.21 15.73
C ALA A 480 -22.31 36.90 15.12
N ARG A 481 -21.94 36.60 13.86
CA ARG A 481 -22.36 35.39 13.12
C ARG A 481 -21.15 34.63 12.57
N ARG A 482 -19.97 34.89 13.15
CA ARG A 482 -18.70 34.38 12.65
C ARG A 482 -18.58 32.89 12.90
N GLY A 483 -18.98 32.41 14.07
CA GLY A 483 -18.96 30.98 14.42
C GLY A 483 -19.82 30.14 13.47
N ILE A 484 -21.05 30.57 13.20
CA ILE A 484 -21.94 29.85 12.29
C ILE A 484 -21.41 29.87 10.85
N CYS A 485 -20.88 30.99 10.36
CA CYS A 485 -20.30 31.06 9.02
C CYS A 485 -19.05 30.16 8.88
N ILE A 486 -18.15 30.16 9.87
CA ILE A 486 -16.99 29.25 9.91
C ILE A 486 -17.46 27.80 9.93
N SER A 487 -18.48 27.46 10.73
CA SER A 487 -18.98 26.10 10.79
C SER A 487 -19.62 25.61 9.48
N ILE A 488 -20.34 26.47 8.78
CA ILE A 488 -20.91 26.15 7.46
C ILE A 488 -19.79 25.89 6.47
N TRP A 489 -18.77 26.74 6.46
CA TRP A 489 -17.58 26.56 5.62
C TRP A 489 -16.90 25.20 5.90
N MET A 490 -16.61 24.88 7.16
CA MET A 490 -15.96 23.61 7.51
C MET A 490 -16.85 22.39 7.21
N ALA A 491 -18.17 22.49 7.42
CA ALA A 491 -19.13 21.44 7.11
C ALA A 491 -19.27 21.19 5.59
N LEU A 492 -19.25 22.24 4.77
CA LEU A 492 -19.22 22.12 3.30
C LEU A 492 -17.95 21.39 2.83
N GLY A 493 -16.81 21.62 3.47
CA GLY A 493 -15.60 20.83 3.23
C GLY A 493 -15.78 19.33 3.48
N LYS A 494 -16.66 18.92 4.41
CA LYS A 494 -16.98 17.51 4.67
C LYS A 494 -17.93 16.91 3.65
N LEU A 495 -18.75 17.71 2.98
CA LEU A 495 -19.64 17.21 1.93
C LEU A 495 -18.85 16.51 0.81
N GLY A 496 -17.67 17.05 0.45
CA GLY A 496 -16.75 16.37 -0.48
C GLY A 496 -16.29 15.00 0.04
N SER A 497 -15.93 14.89 1.31
CA SER A 497 -15.58 13.61 1.94
C SER A 497 -16.76 12.64 2.01
N ILE A 498 -17.98 13.11 2.28
CA ILE A 498 -19.19 12.30 2.31
C ILE A 498 -19.46 11.70 0.92
N ILE A 499 -19.40 12.53 -0.14
CA ILE A 499 -19.59 12.07 -1.52
C ILE A 499 -18.50 11.06 -1.89
N ALA A 500 -17.23 11.37 -1.63
CA ALA A 500 -16.10 10.50 -1.97
C ALA A 500 -16.17 9.14 -1.25
N THR A 501 -16.47 9.14 0.05
CA THR A 501 -16.57 7.92 0.85
C THR A 501 -17.83 7.11 0.54
N ALA A 502 -18.94 7.76 0.18
CA ALA A 502 -20.15 7.07 -0.28
C ALA A 502 -19.91 6.36 -1.62
N ILE A 503 -19.20 6.99 -2.56
CA ILE A 503 -18.80 6.38 -3.82
C ILE A 503 -17.87 5.18 -3.54
N GLN A 504 -16.86 5.36 -2.69
CA GLN A 504 -15.96 4.27 -2.30
C GLN A 504 -16.71 3.10 -1.66
N LEU A 505 -17.63 3.39 -0.74
CA LEU A 505 -18.46 2.37 -0.10
C LEU A 505 -19.32 1.62 -1.13
N ALA A 506 -19.95 2.34 -2.06
CA ALA A 506 -20.79 1.74 -3.10
C ALA A 506 -19.98 0.84 -4.05
N LEU A 507 -18.74 1.24 -4.38
CA LEU A 507 -17.85 0.47 -5.26
C LEU A 507 -17.15 -0.71 -4.57
N ASN A 508 -17.06 -0.71 -3.24
CA ASN A 508 -16.32 -1.73 -2.47
C ASN A 508 -17.22 -2.53 -1.50
N LYS A 509 -18.55 -2.42 -1.61
CA LYS A 509 -19.51 -3.08 -0.70
C LYS A 509 -19.41 -4.60 -0.69
N ASP A 510 -18.95 -5.20 -1.80
CA ASP A 510 -18.91 -6.64 -2.01
C ASP A 510 -17.53 -7.27 -1.71
N GLY A 511 -16.52 -6.45 -1.36
CA GLY A 511 -15.17 -6.92 -1.00
C GLY A 511 -14.95 -7.03 0.52
N ASP A 512 -14.47 -8.17 1.00
CA ASP A 512 -14.32 -8.51 2.42
C ASP A 512 -12.85 -8.61 2.91
N THR A 513 -11.87 -8.23 2.10
CA THR A 513 -10.43 -8.28 2.45
C THR A 513 -9.80 -6.89 2.67
N THR A 514 -8.60 -6.86 3.26
CA THR A 514 -7.71 -5.69 3.23
C THR A 514 -7.07 -5.56 1.83
N GLY A 515 -7.00 -4.34 1.27
CA GLY A 515 -6.59 -4.14 -0.13
C GLY A 515 -6.69 -2.70 -0.63
N ALA A 516 -6.35 -2.50 -1.91
CA ALA A 516 -6.40 -1.21 -2.60
C ALA A 516 -7.81 -0.77 -3.00
N ILE A 517 -8.02 0.54 -3.10
CA ILE A 517 -9.23 1.13 -3.66
C ILE A 517 -9.22 0.87 -5.17
N ALA A 518 -10.36 0.48 -5.76
CA ALA A 518 -10.48 0.28 -7.19
C ALA A 518 -9.99 1.51 -8.00
N PRO A 519 -9.12 1.34 -9.03
CA PRO A 519 -8.59 2.46 -9.83
C PRO A 519 -9.66 3.35 -10.47
N SER A 520 -10.85 2.80 -10.73
CA SER A 520 -12.03 3.53 -11.19
C SER A 520 -12.46 4.67 -10.25
N THR A 521 -12.15 4.57 -8.96
CA THR A 521 -12.43 5.61 -7.97
C THR A 521 -11.66 6.89 -8.28
N TYR A 522 -10.40 6.79 -8.72
CA TYR A 522 -9.59 7.98 -9.04
C TYR A 522 -10.16 8.76 -10.22
N LEU A 523 -10.69 8.07 -11.24
CA LEU A 523 -11.31 8.72 -12.41
C LEU A 523 -12.50 9.59 -12.00
N VAL A 524 -13.33 9.10 -11.07
CA VAL A 524 -14.47 9.86 -10.55
C VAL A 524 -14.00 11.08 -9.76
N LEU A 525 -12.97 10.93 -8.92
CA LEU A 525 -12.40 12.04 -8.14
C LEU A 525 -11.76 13.11 -9.03
N VAL A 526 -11.02 12.70 -10.06
CA VAL A 526 -10.43 13.59 -11.07
C VAL A 526 -11.53 14.38 -11.78
N ALA A 527 -12.61 13.72 -12.21
CA ALA A 527 -13.73 14.38 -12.87
C ALA A 527 -14.39 15.45 -11.99
N ILE A 528 -14.61 15.16 -10.70
CA ILE A 528 -15.17 16.12 -9.74
C ILE A 528 -14.20 17.28 -9.49
N GLN A 529 -12.90 17.02 -9.35
CA GLN A 529 -11.89 18.05 -9.11
C GLN A 529 -11.75 19.02 -10.30
N CYS A 530 -11.93 18.55 -11.53
CA CYS A 530 -11.96 19.41 -12.72
C CYS A 530 -13.06 20.48 -12.67
N LEU A 531 -14.12 20.29 -11.87
CA LEU A 531 -15.17 21.30 -11.66
C LEU A 531 -14.72 22.44 -10.73
N GLY A 532 -13.64 22.25 -9.96
CA GLY A 532 -13.15 23.27 -9.01
C GLY A 532 -12.75 24.57 -9.71
N LEU A 533 -12.02 24.48 -10.83
CA LEU A 533 -11.57 25.64 -11.58
C LEU A 533 -12.75 26.50 -12.12
N PRO A 534 -13.71 25.98 -12.91
CA PRO A 534 -14.82 26.79 -13.40
C PRO A 534 -15.67 27.37 -12.26
N LEU A 535 -15.88 26.63 -11.17
CA LEU A 535 -16.64 27.11 -10.01
C LEU A 535 -15.91 28.24 -9.25
N SER A 536 -14.57 28.20 -9.19
CA SER A 536 -13.78 29.25 -8.52
C SER A 536 -13.95 30.64 -9.17
N PHE A 537 -14.25 30.71 -10.47
CA PHE A 537 -14.52 31.98 -11.16
C PHE A 537 -15.81 32.66 -10.71
N LEU A 538 -16.75 31.90 -10.13
CA LEU A 538 -18.01 32.41 -9.58
C LEU A 538 -17.83 33.15 -8.25
N LEU A 539 -16.64 33.09 -7.64
CA LEU A 539 -16.35 33.82 -6.41
C LEU A 539 -16.49 35.33 -6.64
N SER A 540 -17.30 36.00 -5.82
CA SER A 540 -17.48 37.44 -5.88
C SER A 540 -16.28 38.16 -5.25
N PRO A 541 -15.76 39.23 -5.88
CA PRO A 541 -14.68 39.99 -5.31
C PRO A 541 -15.17 40.80 -4.09
N PRO A 542 -14.30 41.08 -3.09
CA PRO A 542 -14.69 41.68 -1.82
C PRO A 542 -15.39 43.04 -1.91
N ASP A 543 -15.11 43.82 -2.95
CA ASP A 543 -15.74 45.13 -3.21
C ASP A 543 -17.24 45.04 -3.50
N LYS A 544 -17.71 43.89 -4.00
CA LYS A 544 -19.11 43.58 -4.27
C LYS A 544 -19.83 42.91 -3.09
N LEU A 545 -19.11 42.53 -2.05
CA LEU A 545 -19.70 41.89 -0.88
C LEU A 545 -20.37 42.91 0.03
N VAL A 546 -21.65 42.70 0.31
CA VAL A 546 -22.42 43.45 1.31
C VAL A 546 -22.93 42.46 2.34
N ARG A 547 -22.60 42.69 3.62
CA ARG A 547 -23.04 41.89 4.77
C ARG A 547 -24.53 42.12 5.06
N LYS A 548 -25.14 41.27 5.89
CA LYS A 548 -26.56 41.42 6.28
C LYS A 548 -26.82 42.70 7.08
N ASP A 549 -25.81 43.21 7.77
CA ASP A 549 -25.85 44.49 8.48
C ASP A 549 -25.71 45.70 7.54
N GLY A 550 -25.62 45.49 6.23
CA GLY A 550 -25.45 46.52 5.20
C GLY A 550 -24.02 47.05 5.07
N LYS A 551 -23.06 46.57 5.87
CA LYS A 551 -21.66 47.04 5.85
C LYS A 551 -20.78 46.18 4.93
N LYS A 552 -19.65 46.74 4.50
CA LYS A 552 -18.60 46.00 3.78
C LYS A 552 -17.50 45.51 4.73
N PRO A 553 -16.71 44.49 4.37
CA PRO A 553 -15.52 44.11 5.14
C PRO A 553 -14.54 45.26 5.29
N VAL A 554 -13.93 45.37 6.47
CA VAL A 554 -12.93 46.39 6.79
C VAL A 554 -11.54 45.87 6.40
N PHE A 555 -10.74 46.74 5.78
CA PHE A 555 -9.35 46.47 5.43
C PHE A 555 -8.47 47.53 6.10
N ALA A 556 -7.41 47.12 6.78
CA ALA A 556 -6.54 47.98 7.57
C ALA A 556 -5.70 48.92 6.69
N ASN A 557 -5.20 48.44 5.54
CA ASN A 557 -4.35 49.21 4.63
C ASN A 557 -4.95 49.37 3.24
N SER A 558 -5.10 50.63 2.80
CA SER A 558 -5.45 50.96 1.41
C SER A 558 -4.26 50.87 0.45
N GLN A 559 -3.01 50.94 0.96
CA GLN A 559 -1.78 50.82 0.18
C GLN A 559 -1.27 49.38 0.11
N ARG A 560 -1.22 48.81 -1.10
CA ARG A 560 -0.90 47.40 -1.38
C ARG A 560 0.47 47.25 -2.06
N SER A 561 1.56 47.57 -1.36
CA SER A 561 2.90 47.22 -1.85
C SER A 561 3.36 45.89 -1.23
N PHE A 562 4.12 45.09 -1.99
CA PHE A 562 4.65 43.80 -1.50
C PHE A 562 5.49 43.98 -0.22
N MET A 563 6.36 45.00 -0.17
CA MET A 563 7.21 45.27 0.99
C MET A 563 6.41 45.70 2.22
N THR A 564 5.33 46.48 2.04
CA THR A 564 4.42 46.83 3.14
C THR A 564 3.73 45.59 3.69
N GLN A 565 3.21 44.72 2.82
CA GLN A 565 2.56 43.47 3.23
C GLN A 565 3.54 42.49 3.89
N LEU A 566 4.77 42.37 3.39
CA LEU A 566 5.82 41.56 4.01
C LEU A 566 6.16 42.07 5.42
N LYS A 567 6.26 43.39 5.62
CA LYS A 567 6.44 43.98 6.96
C LYS A 567 5.25 43.69 7.88
N SER A 568 4.03 43.84 7.38
CA SER A 568 2.79 43.52 8.12
C SER A 568 2.69 42.03 8.48
N PHE A 569 3.19 41.15 7.60
CA PHE A 569 3.29 39.71 7.85
C PHE A 569 4.31 39.42 8.96
N LEU A 570 5.53 39.98 8.86
CA LEU A 570 6.55 39.81 9.90
C LEU A 570 6.11 40.38 11.25
N ALA A 571 5.26 41.41 11.25
CA ALA A 571 4.65 41.93 12.48
C ALA A 571 3.70 40.93 13.15
N GLN A 572 3.12 39.96 12.43
CA GLN A 572 2.27 38.92 13.02
C GLN A 572 3.05 38.05 14.03
N PHE A 573 4.35 37.82 13.81
CA PHE A 573 5.21 37.10 14.75
C PHE A 573 5.50 37.87 16.05
N LYS A 574 5.08 39.13 16.17
CA LYS A 574 5.16 39.91 17.42
C LYS A 574 3.84 39.91 18.18
N ARG A 575 2.77 39.40 17.59
CA ARG A 575 1.44 39.38 18.20
C ARG A 575 1.27 38.16 19.08
N LYS A 576 1.17 38.40 20.38
CA LYS A 576 1.00 37.33 21.38
C LYS A 576 -0.22 36.46 21.09
N GLU A 577 -1.29 37.03 20.56
CA GLU A 577 -2.55 36.33 20.23
C GLU A 577 -2.34 35.29 19.13
N VAL A 578 -1.54 35.63 18.12
CA VAL A 578 -1.20 34.72 17.01
C VAL A 578 -0.20 33.66 17.47
N LEU A 579 0.85 34.07 18.19
CA LEU A 579 1.89 33.14 18.68
C LEU A 579 1.33 32.05 19.59
N LEU A 580 0.38 32.38 20.47
CA LEU A 580 -0.22 31.42 21.39
C LEU A 580 -1.09 30.37 20.68
N LEU A 581 -1.59 30.67 19.48
CA LEU A 581 -2.39 29.73 18.68
C LEU A 581 -1.51 28.80 17.81
N ILE A 582 -0.26 29.16 17.50
CA ILE A 582 0.63 28.33 16.65
C ILE A 582 0.77 26.88 17.17
N PRO A 583 1.07 26.63 18.47
CA PRO A 583 1.18 25.26 18.97
C PRO A 583 -0.12 24.45 18.80
N ALA A 584 -1.28 25.09 18.96
CA ALA A 584 -2.58 24.46 18.78
C ALA A 584 -2.81 24.02 17.33
N PHE A 585 -2.46 24.87 16.36
CA PHE A 585 -2.53 24.54 14.94
C PHE A 585 -1.53 23.44 14.55
N ILE A 586 -0.31 23.43 15.12
CA ILE A 586 0.67 22.35 14.90
C ILE A 586 0.11 21.00 15.40
N THR A 587 -0.43 20.94 16.62
CA THR A 587 -0.87 19.67 17.19
C THR A 587 -2.20 19.17 16.61
N ALA A 588 -3.06 20.07 16.13
CA ALA A 588 -4.41 19.72 15.67
C ALA A 588 -4.40 18.61 14.60
N GLN A 589 -3.37 18.56 13.73
CA GLN A 589 -3.28 17.56 12.67
C GLN A 589 -2.56 16.26 13.04
N TRP A 590 -1.89 16.21 14.20
CA TRP A 590 -0.96 15.11 14.46
C TRP A 590 -1.67 13.75 14.56
N GLY A 591 -2.84 13.70 15.20
CA GLY A 591 -3.58 12.46 15.38
C GLY A 591 -4.22 11.90 14.11
N VAL A 592 -4.38 12.69 13.04
CA VAL A 592 -4.99 12.23 11.78
C VAL A 592 -4.12 11.16 11.10
N THR A 593 -2.79 11.28 11.20
CA THR A 593 -1.86 10.30 10.61
C THR A 593 -1.90 8.96 11.33
N TYR A 594 -1.83 8.96 12.68
CA TYR A 594 -2.00 7.74 13.47
C TYR A 594 -3.32 7.05 13.12
N GLN A 595 -4.40 7.84 13.00
CA GLN A 595 -5.72 7.36 12.65
C GLN A 595 -5.77 6.69 11.28
N GLY A 596 -5.22 7.33 10.25
CA GLY A 596 -5.15 6.74 8.92
C GLY A 596 -4.40 5.41 8.93
N ASN A 597 -3.25 5.35 9.62
CA ASN A 597 -2.42 4.16 9.70
C ASN A 597 -3.08 3.04 10.54
N TYR A 598 -3.75 3.37 11.64
CA TYR A 598 -4.51 2.43 12.46
C TYR A 598 -5.65 1.78 11.66
N MET A 599 -6.41 2.58 10.90
CA MET A 599 -7.50 2.05 10.09
C MET A 599 -6.95 1.14 9.00
N ALA A 600 -5.87 1.55 8.33
CA ALA A 600 -5.19 0.73 7.34
C ALA A 600 -4.63 -0.58 7.91
N ALA A 601 -4.16 -0.57 9.16
CA ALA A 601 -3.57 -1.75 9.80
C ALA A 601 -4.60 -2.76 10.31
N TYR A 602 -5.76 -2.31 10.83
CA TYR A 602 -6.69 -3.18 11.55
C TYR A 602 -8.02 -3.45 10.83
N PHE A 603 -8.43 -2.67 9.84
CA PHE A 603 -9.78 -2.74 9.26
C PHE A 603 -9.80 -3.18 7.80
N THR A 604 -10.80 -3.99 7.42
CA THR A 604 -11.08 -4.37 6.02
C THR A 604 -11.43 -3.14 5.17
N VAL A 605 -11.34 -3.25 3.84
CA VAL A 605 -11.66 -2.12 2.92
C VAL A 605 -13.09 -1.60 3.14
N ARG A 606 -14.08 -2.49 3.24
CA ARG A 606 -15.48 -2.10 3.47
C ARG A 606 -15.70 -1.47 4.85
N ALA A 607 -15.00 -1.96 5.88
CA ALA A 607 -15.06 -1.39 7.22
C ALA A 607 -14.42 0.02 7.26
N ARG A 608 -13.29 0.23 6.58
CA ARG A 608 -12.64 1.55 6.45
C ARG A 608 -13.51 2.56 5.71
N THR A 609 -14.11 2.16 4.58
CA THR A 609 -14.95 3.04 3.77
C THR A 609 -16.24 3.44 4.50
N LEU A 610 -16.90 2.50 5.19
CA LEU A 610 -18.04 2.80 6.06
C LEU A 610 -17.64 3.75 7.20
N SER A 611 -16.51 3.48 7.86
CA SER A 611 -16.00 4.34 8.94
C SER A 611 -15.71 5.75 8.43
N GLY A 612 -15.07 5.88 7.27
CA GLY A 612 -14.81 7.16 6.62
C GLY A 612 -16.10 7.95 6.35
N PHE A 613 -17.16 7.28 5.90
CA PHE A 613 -18.47 7.88 5.70
C PHE A 613 -19.09 8.38 7.02
N LEU A 614 -19.12 7.53 8.06
CA LEU A 614 -19.65 7.89 9.37
C LEU A 614 -18.89 9.08 9.99
N ILE A 615 -17.57 9.05 9.94
CA ILE A 615 -16.68 10.12 10.43
C ILE A 615 -16.93 11.43 9.67
N ALA A 616 -17.17 11.38 8.36
CA ALA A 616 -17.47 12.56 7.56
C ALA A 616 -18.83 13.18 7.92
N VAL A 617 -19.87 12.36 8.10
CA VAL A 617 -21.21 12.80 8.52
C VAL A 617 -21.17 13.39 9.93
N VAL A 618 -20.60 12.67 10.89
CA VAL A 618 -20.48 13.15 12.27
C VAL A 618 -19.67 14.45 12.29
N GLY A 619 -18.57 14.52 11.54
CA GLY A 619 -17.75 15.73 11.48
C GLY A 619 -18.50 16.95 10.93
N ALA A 620 -19.37 16.77 9.93
CA ALA A 620 -20.22 17.86 9.44
C ALA A 620 -21.19 18.36 10.51
N ILE A 621 -21.82 17.44 11.26
CA ILE A 621 -22.72 17.76 12.36
C ILE A 621 -21.96 18.47 13.49
N SER A 622 -20.79 17.96 13.88
CA SER A 622 -19.94 18.56 14.93
C SER A 622 -19.55 19.99 14.59
N ASN A 623 -19.18 20.26 13.33
CA ASN A 623 -18.88 21.62 12.88
C ASN A 623 -20.07 22.56 13.13
N LEU A 624 -21.25 22.20 12.62
CA LEU A 624 -22.46 23.04 12.74
C LEU A 624 -22.88 23.27 14.19
N LEU A 625 -22.80 22.24 15.04
CA LEU A 625 -23.08 22.35 16.47
C LEU A 625 -22.08 23.27 17.18
N ALA A 626 -20.79 23.16 16.87
CA ALA A 626 -19.75 24.02 17.42
C ALA A 626 -19.97 25.49 17.04
N GLY A 627 -20.29 25.77 15.78
CA GLY A 627 -20.59 27.13 15.32
C GLY A 627 -21.84 27.73 15.98
N TRP A 628 -22.90 26.93 16.11
CA TRP A 628 -24.13 27.32 16.82
C TRP A 628 -23.85 27.66 18.29
N TRP A 629 -23.06 26.83 18.98
CA TRP A 629 -22.66 27.06 20.36
C TRP A 629 -21.85 28.36 20.54
N LEU A 630 -20.87 28.59 19.67
CA LEU A 630 -19.97 29.75 19.75
C LEU A 630 -20.64 31.11 19.42
N ASP A 631 -21.74 31.10 18.69
CA ASP A 631 -22.54 32.29 18.39
C ASP A 631 -23.85 32.38 19.21
N THR A 632 -24.03 31.50 20.20
CA THR A 632 -25.20 31.54 21.08
C THR A 632 -25.25 32.83 21.90
N LYS A 633 -26.38 33.54 21.86
CA LYS A 633 -26.54 34.84 22.54
C LYS A 633 -26.79 34.74 24.06
N HIS A 634 -27.06 33.52 24.56
CA HIS A 634 -27.39 33.29 25.97
C HIS A 634 -26.16 33.28 26.88
N LEU A 635 -24.95 33.22 26.33
CA LEU A 635 -23.70 33.16 27.09
C LEU A 635 -22.72 34.24 26.62
N ARG A 636 -21.83 34.66 27.52
CA ARG A 636 -20.74 35.60 27.20
C ARG A 636 -19.69 34.90 26.34
N ARG A 637 -19.02 35.67 25.46
CA ARG A 637 -17.97 35.14 24.56
C ARG A 637 -16.77 34.59 25.31
N THR A 638 -16.39 35.23 26.41
CA THR A 638 -15.35 34.73 27.34
C THR A 638 -15.72 33.36 27.90
N THR A 639 -16.97 33.19 28.32
CA THR A 639 -17.50 31.90 28.81
C THR A 639 -17.48 30.87 27.69
N GLN A 640 -17.98 31.20 26.50
CA GLN A 640 -17.99 30.30 25.35
C GLN A 640 -16.58 29.85 24.97
N ALA A 641 -15.61 30.77 24.89
CA ALA A 641 -14.22 30.46 24.55
C ALA A 641 -13.60 29.46 25.55
N ARG A 642 -13.74 29.74 26.85
CA ARG A 642 -13.13 28.95 27.93
C ARG A 642 -13.80 27.59 28.10
N TRP A 643 -15.13 27.54 28.14
CA TRP A 643 -15.87 26.29 28.30
C TRP A 643 -15.68 25.35 27.12
N SER A 644 -15.65 25.88 25.89
CA SER A 644 -15.35 25.08 24.70
C SER A 644 -13.95 24.48 24.80
N TRP A 645 -12.94 25.26 25.21
CA TRP A 645 -11.58 24.76 25.40
C TRP A 645 -11.49 23.68 26.48
N TYR A 646 -12.09 23.88 27.66
CA TYR A 646 -12.05 22.88 28.73
C TYR A 646 -12.78 21.60 28.35
N PHE A 647 -13.90 21.70 27.64
CA PHE A 647 -14.60 20.55 27.08
C PHE A 647 -13.71 19.80 26.08
N LEU A 648 -13.08 20.51 25.16
CA LEU A 648 -12.15 19.92 24.18
C LEU A 648 -10.96 19.25 24.85
N LEU A 649 -10.36 19.88 25.85
CA LEU A 649 -9.25 19.31 26.62
C LEU A 649 -9.66 18.01 27.30
N ALA A 650 -10.81 18.00 27.97
CA ALA A 650 -11.33 16.79 28.62
C ALA A 650 -11.63 15.68 27.60
N LEU A 651 -12.24 16.02 26.47
CA LEU A 651 -12.59 15.07 25.41
C LEU A 651 -11.33 14.47 24.75
N PHE A 652 -10.34 15.30 24.39
CA PHE A 652 -9.07 14.80 23.84
C PHE A 652 -8.34 13.91 24.83
N THR A 653 -8.27 14.29 26.11
CA THR A 653 -7.65 13.47 27.15
C THR A 653 -8.31 12.10 27.26
N LEU A 654 -9.66 12.05 27.29
CA LEU A 654 -10.41 10.80 27.32
C LEU A 654 -10.12 9.93 26.10
N VAL A 655 -10.15 10.53 24.91
CA VAL A 655 -9.90 9.83 23.63
C VAL A 655 -8.47 9.31 23.55
N TRP A 656 -7.47 10.08 24.02
CA TRP A 656 -6.08 9.64 24.01
C TRP A 656 -5.84 8.46 24.95
N ILE A 657 -6.41 8.50 26.16
CA ILE A 657 -6.34 7.38 27.10
C ILE A 657 -6.97 6.13 26.47
N TRP A 658 -8.15 6.28 25.87
CA TRP A 658 -8.84 5.16 25.25
C TRP A 658 -8.08 4.59 24.04
N ASN A 659 -7.53 5.45 23.17
CA ASN A 659 -6.67 5.03 22.06
C ASN A 659 -5.45 4.23 22.54
N ILE A 660 -4.76 4.66 23.60
CA ILE A 660 -3.59 3.95 24.13
C ILE A 660 -3.99 2.56 24.64
N VAL A 661 -5.09 2.47 25.39
CA VAL A 661 -5.58 1.19 25.92
C VAL A 661 -5.94 0.22 24.79
N VAL A 662 -6.68 0.68 23.78
CA VAL A 662 -7.07 -0.16 22.64
C VAL A 662 -5.87 -0.54 21.79
N GLN A 663 -4.97 0.41 21.50
CA GLN A 663 -3.77 0.14 20.71
C GLN A 663 -2.87 -0.90 21.38
N GLU A 664 -2.67 -0.81 22.69
CA GLU A 664 -1.85 -1.76 23.44
C GLU A 664 -2.49 -3.16 23.45
N ARG A 665 -3.81 -3.23 23.69
CA ARG A 665 -4.55 -4.50 23.67
C ARG A 665 -4.46 -5.17 22.30
N TRP A 666 -4.70 -4.42 21.23
CA TRP A 666 -4.69 -4.96 19.87
C TRP A 666 -3.29 -5.28 19.34
N ALA A 667 -2.26 -4.54 19.78
CA ALA A 667 -0.88 -4.89 19.49
C ALA A 667 -0.48 -6.24 20.10
N ARG A 668 -1.07 -6.63 21.24
CA ARG A 668 -0.81 -7.93 21.90
C ARG A 668 -1.66 -9.06 21.34
N GLU A 669 -2.93 -8.79 21.03
CA GLU A 669 -3.91 -9.81 20.64
C GLU A 669 -3.89 -10.12 19.13
N SER A 670 -3.26 -9.28 18.29
CA SER A 670 -3.22 -9.40 16.82
C SER A 670 -4.59 -9.80 16.21
N PRO A 671 -5.60 -8.91 16.24
CA PRO A 671 -6.92 -9.26 15.73
C PRO A 671 -6.85 -9.61 14.23
N VAL A 672 -7.51 -10.72 13.89
CA VAL A 672 -7.93 -11.02 12.51
C VAL A 672 -8.75 -9.83 12.03
N GLU A 673 -8.36 -9.27 10.88
CA GLU A 673 -8.91 -8.07 10.23
C GLU A 673 -10.35 -7.71 10.66
N ILE A 674 -10.53 -6.52 11.24
CA ILE A 674 -11.81 -6.05 11.76
C ILE A 674 -12.70 -5.62 10.60
N ASP A 675 -13.75 -6.39 10.39
CA ASP A 675 -14.78 -6.10 9.42
C ASP A 675 -15.99 -5.39 10.05
N TRP A 676 -16.87 -4.78 9.25
CA TRP A 676 -18.07 -4.09 9.74
C TRP A 676 -19.06 -4.97 10.52
N SER A 677 -18.94 -6.30 10.37
CA SER A 677 -19.77 -7.31 11.04
C SER A 677 -19.05 -7.92 12.23
N SER A 678 -17.78 -7.57 12.45
CA SER A 678 -17.02 -8.05 13.60
C SER A 678 -17.56 -7.41 14.88
N PRO A 679 -17.66 -8.16 15.99
CA PRO A 679 -18.19 -7.64 17.25
C PRO A 679 -17.39 -6.45 17.80
N ASN A 680 -16.10 -6.36 17.46
CA ASN A 680 -15.19 -5.30 17.91
C ASN A 680 -15.19 -4.05 16.98
N PHE A 681 -15.94 -4.07 15.88
CA PHE A 681 -16.02 -2.94 14.94
C PHE A 681 -16.51 -1.67 15.63
N GLY A 682 -17.57 -1.79 16.43
CA GLY A 682 -18.15 -0.66 17.15
C GLY A 682 -17.16 0.02 18.09
N GLU A 683 -16.37 -0.75 18.84
CA GLU A 683 -15.36 -0.21 19.75
C GLU A 683 -14.26 0.54 19.00
N GLY A 684 -13.73 -0.07 17.93
CA GLY A 684 -12.67 0.54 17.13
C GLY A 684 -13.11 1.83 16.42
N VAL A 685 -14.32 1.85 15.85
CA VAL A 685 -14.83 3.04 15.14
C VAL A 685 -15.33 4.12 16.11
N ALA A 686 -15.87 3.75 17.28
CA ALA A 686 -16.35 4.73 18.26
C ALA A 686 -15.26 5.69 18.73
N ILE A 687 -14.05 5.18 18.95
CA ILE A 687 -12.90 6.00 19.37
C ILE A 687 -12.55 7.03 18.28
N PHE A 688 -12.66 6.63 17.01
CA PHE A 688 -12.42 7.50 15.87
C PHE A 688 -13.48 8.59 15.72
N ILE A 689 -14.74 8.22 15.93
CA ILE A 689 -15.86 9.17 15.93
C ILE A 689 -15.65 10.22 17.02
N LEU A 690 -15.29 9.81 18.25
CA LEU A 690 -15.05 10.74 19.35
C LEU A 690 -13.86 11.67 19.08
N TYR A 691 -12.74 11.12 18.58
CA TYR A 691 -11.62 11.95 18.14
C TYR A 691 -12.06 12.94 17.06
N ARG A 692 -12.86 12.50 16.09
CA ARG A 692 -13.32 13.37 15.00
C ARG A 692 -14.18 14.51 15.52
N ILE A 693 -15.08 14.25 16.47
CA ILE A 693 -15.88 15.29 17.12
C ILE A 693 -14.95 16.34 17.76
N ALA A 694 -13.94 15.90 18.51
CA ALA A 694 -12.97 16.79 19.14
C ALA A 694 -12.18 17.61 18.10
N TYR A 695 -11.70 16.95 17.04
CA TYR A 695 -10.92 17.54 15.96
C TYR A 695 -11.69 18.61 15.16
N GLU A 696 -12.93 18.34 14.77
CA GLU A 696 -13.74 19.31 14.04
C GLU A 696 -14.11 20.51 14.94
N THR A 697 -14.46 20.22 16.19
CA THR A 697 -14.84 21.26 17.16
C THR A 697 -13.65 22.18 17.50
N ILE A 698 -12.43 21.63 17.67
CA ILE A 698 -11.24 22.47 17.90
C ILE A 698 -10.90 23.31 16.67
N GLY A 699 -11.11 22.78 15.45
CA GLY A 699 -10.92 23.54 14.22
C GLY A 699 -11.81 24.80 14.17
N VAL A 700 -13.12 24.64 14.38
CA VAL A 700 -14.06 25.78 14.43
C VAL A 700 -13.67 26.75 15.55
N TRP A 701 -13.31 26.23 16.73
CA TRP A 701 -12.91 27.04 17.86
C TRP A 701 -11.63 27.87 17.59
N LEU A 702 -10.63 27.30 16.94
CA LEU A 702 -9.38 27.97 16.59
C LEU A 702 -9.61 29.15 15.61
N TYR A 703 -10.37 28.91 14.54
CA TYR A 703 -10.71 29.95 13.56
C TYR A 703 -11.58 31.05 14.17
N TRP A 704 -12.57 30.68 14.99
CA TRP A 704 -13.42 31.64 15.68
C TRP A 704 -12.62 32.48 16.68
N THR A 705 -11.72 31.85 17.44
CA THR A 705 -10.86 32.52 18.43
C THR A 705 -9.97 33.55 17.76
N LEU A 706 -9.31 33.22 16.65
CA LEU A 706 -8.54 34.22 15.89
C LEU A 706 -9.44 35.35 15.39
N GLY A 707 -10.62 35.02 14.88
CA GLY A 707 -11.64 35.99 14.51
C GLY A 707 -12.18 36.82 15.69
N THR A 708 -11.77 36.59 16.93
CA THR A 708 -12.08 37.51 18.04
C THR A 708 -11.00 38.56 18.24
N PHE A 709 -9.77 38.28 17.82
CA PHE A 709 -8.62 39.17 17.98
C PHE A 709 -8.45 40.14 16.81
N ASP A 710 -8.90 39.77 15.62
CA ASP A 710 -8.80 40.58 14.40
C ASP A 710 -10.17 40.82 13.74
N VAL A 711 -10.35 42.03 13.23
CA VAL A 711 -11.59 42.45 12.55
C VAL A 711 -11.31 42.78 11.08
N GLU A 712 -10.10 43.23 10.76
CA GLU A 712 -9.68 43.60 9.41
C GLU A 712 -9.29 42.37 8.57
N ALA A 713 -9.88 42.28 7.37
CA ALA A 713 -9.77 41.10 6.53
C ALA A 713 -8.35 40.87 5.98
N ASP A 714 -7.59 41.93 5.72
CA ASP A 714 -6.18 41.85 5.29
C ASP A 714 -5.26 41.38 6.43
N THR A 715 -5.49 41.80 7.67
CA THR A 715 -4.76 41.29 8.84
C THR A 715 -5.06 39.81 9.07
N ILE A 716 -6.34 39.42 9.03
CA ILE A 716 -6.77 38.02 9.16
C ILE A 716 -6.12 37.13 8.09
N ALA A 717 -6.02 37.60 6.84
CA ALA A 717 -5.37 36.86 5.77
C ALA A 717 -3.88 36.56 6.07
N LEU A 718 -3.16 37.52 6.63
CA LEU A 718 -1.75 37.33 7.02
C LEU A 718 -1.62 36.38 8.21
N SER A 719 -2.46 36.52 9.23
CA SER A 719 -2.48 35.60 10.38
C SER A 719 -2.85 34.17 9.98
N MET A 720 -3.79 34.00 9.04
CA MET A 720 -4.12 32.71 8.43
C MET A 720 -2.92 32.06 7.75
N GLY A 721 -2.09 32.85 7.03
CA GLY A 721 -0.87 32.35 6.41
C GLY A 721 0.11 31.77 7.43
N VAL A 722 0.28 32.44 8.58
CA VAL A 722 1.12 31.94 9.69
C VAL A 722 0.54 30.67 10.30
N LEU A 723 -0.75 30.66 10.65
CA LEU A 723 -1.37 29.54 11.34
C LEU A 723 -1.48 28.28 10.45
N ARG A 724 -1.79 28.45 9.17
CA ARG A 724 -1.74 27.35 8.18
C ARG A 724 -0.33 26.81 7.96
N SER A 725 0.69 27.65 8.09
CA SER A 725 2.07 27.17 8.10
C SER A 725 2.35 26.29 9.31
N GLY A 726 1.88 26.70 10.51
CA GLY A 726 1.95 25.88 11.72
C GLY A 726 1.26 24.53 11.56
N GLU A 727 0.04 24.51 11.03
CA GLU A 727 -0.70 23.28 10.71
C GLU A 727 0.06 22.37 9.72
N SER A 728 0.71 22.98 8.72
CA SER A 728 1.53 22.27 7.74
C SER A 728 2.81 21.71 8.35
N VAL A 729 3.46 22.41 9.28
CA VAL A 729 4.60 21.88 10.05
C VAL A 729 4.18 20.66 10.84
N GLY A 730 3.06 20.73 11.57
CA GLY A 730 2.52 19.61 12.33
C GLY A 730 2.22 18.39 11.47
N SER A 731 1.58 18.62 10.31
CA SER A 731 1.29 17.57 9.33
C SER A 731 2.56 16.94 8.76
N ALA A 732 3.51 17.76 8.29
CA ALA A 732 4.78 17.28 7.73
C ALA A 732 5.56 16.42 8.74
N LEU A 733 5.68 16.87 10.00
CA LEU A 733 6.33 16.09 11.06
C LEU A 733 5.58 14.80 11.39
N SER A 734 4.24 14.84 11.42
CA SER A 734 3.41 13.66 11.66
C SER A 734 3.56 12.59 10.58
N TYR A 735 3.47 12.98 9.30
CA TYR A 735 3.70 12.08 8.18
C TYR A 735 5.17 11.61 8.11
N ALA A 736 6.14 12.46 8.48
CA ALA A 736 7.53 12.04 8.57
C ALA A 736 7.73 10.94 9.61
N VAL A 737 7.16 11.07 10.82
CA VAL A 737 7.17 10.00 11.85
C VAL A 737 6.48 8.74 11.32
N GLY A 738 5.35 8.88 10.62
CA GLY A 738 4.66 7.76 9.95
C GLY A 738 5.42 7.15 8.77
N SER A 739 6.43 7.83 8.24
CA SER A 739 7.32 7.31 7.19
C SER A 739 8.56 6.62 7.75
N VAL A 740 8.84 6.68 9.05
CA VAL A 740 9.99 5.97 9.60
C VAL A 740 9.68 4.48 9.71
N ARG A 741 10.40 3.63 8.94
CA ARG A 741 10.19 2.16 8.90
C ARG A 741 10.27 1.46 10.25
N SER A 742 10.99 2.02 11.23
CA SER A 742 11.12 1.48 12.59
C SER A 742 10.08 2.00 13.59
N ALA A 743 9.25 2.98 13.22
CA ALA A 743 8.27 3.56 14.13
C ALA A 743 7.00 2.70 14.20
N SER A 744 6.68 2.19 15.39
CA SER A 744 5.42 1.48 15.62
C SER A 744 4.22 2.45 15.58
N LEU A 745 3.00 1.93 15.35
CA LEU A 745 1.76 2.70 15.50
C LEU A 745 1.65 3.34 16.90
N MET A 746 2.12 2.64 17.93
CA MET A 746 2.16 3.14 19.30
C MET A 746 3.12 4.35 19.43
N THR A 747 4.26 4.32 18.74
CA THR A 747 5.19 5.45 18.71
C THR A 747 4.52 6.70 18.13
N ASN A 748 3.79 6.56 17.02
CA ASN A 748 3.07 7.68 16.39
C ASN A 748 1.97 8.25 17.32
N LEU A 749 1.25 7.36 18.01
CA LEU A 749 0.24 7.74 19.01
C LEU A 749 0.85 8.51 20.18
N ILE A 750 1.92 7.98 20.80
CA ILE A 750 2.57 8.62 21.96
C ILE A 750 3.10 10.01 21.60
N VAL A 751 3.74 10.15 20.44
CA VAL A 751 4.24 11.45 19.97
C VAL A 751 3.09 12.45 19.80
N SER A 752 1.97 12.01 19.24
CA SER A 752 0.76 12.85 19.09
C SER A 752 0.23 13.34 20.44
N VAL A 753 0.19 12.46 21.45
CA VAL A 753 -0.23 12.79 22.81
C VAL A 753 0.74 13.79 23.46
N VAL A 754 2.05 13.54 23.38
CA VAL A 754 3.06 14.41 23.97
C VAL A 754 2.95 15.82 23.43
N VAL A 755 2.85 15.98 22.10
CA VAL A 755 2.78 17.33 21.52
C VAL A 755 1.47 18.02 21.85
N PHE A 756 0.35 17.29 21.89
CA PHE A 756 -0.91 17.86 22.32
C PHE A 756 -0.78 18.52 23.70
N TYR A 757 -0.21 17.81 24.69
CA TYR A 757 -0.01 18.35 26.03
C TYR A 757 1.02 19.49 26.08
N VAL A 758 2.03 19.50 25.21
CA VAL A 758 2.96 20.64 25.08
C VAL A 758 2.22 21.90 24.58
N ALA A 759 1.19 21.75 23.74
CA ALA A 759 0.39 22.87 23.25
C ALA A 759 -0.67 23.38 24.24
N VAL A 760 -1.06 22.58 25.25
CA VAL A 760 -2.14 22.91 26.20
C VAL A 760 -1.92 24.23 26.93
N PRO A 761 -0.74 24.56 27.48
CA PRO A 761 -0.53 25.83 28.19
C PRO A 761 -0.75 27.06 27.30
N ALA A 762 -0.19 27.04 26.08
CA ALA A 762 -0.35 28.13 25.12
C ALA A 762 -1.81 28.30 24.67
N THR A 763 -2.48 27.18 24.38
CA THR A 763 -3.88 27.17 23.95
C THR A 763 -4.83 27.64 25.06
N THR A 764 -4.55 27.23 26.31
CA THR A 764 -5.31 27.69 27.49
C THR A 764 -5.14 29.19 27.68
N TRP A 765 -3.94 29.72 27.49
CA TRP A 765 -3.72 31.16 27.58
C TRP A 765 -4.45 31.91 26.46
N ALA A 766 -4.43 31.40 25.22
CA ALA A 766 -5.20 31.98 24.12
C ALA A 766 -6.71 32.04 24.45
N ALA A 767 -7.27 30.97 25.02
CA ALA A 767 -8.67 30.93 25.45
C ALA A 767 -9.00 32.00 26.52
N LEU A 768 -8.06 32.26 27.43
CA LEU A 768 -8.22 33.26 28.49
C LEU A 768 -8.09 34.70 27.98
N LEU A 769 -7.40 34.93 26.86
CA LEU A 769 -7.23 36.25 26.24
C LEU A 769 -8.48 36.74 25.49
N VAL A 770 -9.43 35.86 25.15
CA VAL A 770 -10.69 36.25 24.51
C VAL A 770 -11.45 37.23 25.41
N LYS A 771 -11.96 38.32 24.83
CA LYS A 771 -12.73 39.36 25.53
C LYS A 771 -14.18 39.39 25.05
N ASP A 772 -15.07 39.89 25.90
CA ASP A 772 -16.50 40.01 25.57
C ASP A 772 -16.81 41.16 24.59
N ARG A 773 -15.96 42.20 24.54
CA ARG A 773 -16.12 43.37 23.65
C ARG A 773 -15.23 43.28 22.41
N LEU A 774 -15.71 43.79 21.28
CA LEU A 774 -14.95 43.85 20.04
C LEU A 774 -13.83 44.91 20.11
N PRO A 775 -12.68 44.69 19.44
CA PRO A 775 -11.77 45.79 19.12
C PRO A 775 -12.52 46.83 18.26
N GLY A 776 -12.83 48.00 18.84
CA GLY A 776 -13.47 49.11 18.12
C GLY A 776 -14.95 49.42 18.46
N GLU A 777 -15.58 48.71 19.40
CA GLU A 777 -16.83 49.18 20.01
C GLU A 777 -16.51 50.31 21.00
N LEU A 778 -16.71 51.57 20.56
CA LEU A 778 -16.64 52.75 21.41
C LEU A 778 -17.64 52.62 22.57
N SER A 779 -17.23 53.05 23.77
CA SER A 779 -18.07 53.18 24.95
C SER A 779 -19.22 54.15 24.66
N SER A 780 -20.41 53.63 24.39
CA SER A 780 -21.64 54.39 24.64
C SER A 780 -21.96 54.21 26.12
N ASP A 781 -21.77 55.27 26.90
CA ASP A 781 -22.30 55.40 28.25
C ASP A 781 -23.78 54.99 28.28
N SER A 782 -24.10 53.93 29.02
CA SER A 782 -25.41 53.67 29.66
C SER A 782 -25.46 52.26 30.26
N ASP A 783 -24.52 51.94 31.16
CA ASP A 783 -24.84 50.96 32.19
C ASP A 783 -25.60 51.74 33.29
N PHE A 784 -26.91 51.51 33.31
CA PHE A 784 -27.80 51.82 34.42
C PHE A 784 -27.27 51.08 35.66
N ASP A 785 -26.49 51.77 36.48
CA ASP A 785 -26.35 51.41 37.90
C ASP A 785 -27.25 52.36 38.68
N SER A 786 -28.44 51.85 39.02
CA SER A 786 -29.36 52.49 39.95
C SER A 786 -28.81 52.35 41.36
N ASN A 787 -28.12 53.37 41.86
CA ASN A 787 -28.16 53.86 43.24
C ASN A 787 -26.93 54.73 43.53
N GLU A 788 -27.06 56.05 43.36
CA GLU A 788 -26.68 57.02 44.41
C GLU A 788 -27.12 58.43 43.99
N GLN A 789 -27.55 59.19 45.00
CA GLN A 789 -28.22 60.47 44.90
C GLN A 789 -27.37 61.56 44.22
N LEU A 790 -27.98 62.29 43.28
CA LEU A 790 -27.56 63.65 42.95
C LEU A 790 -28.25 64.66 43.88
N PRO A 791 -27.62 65.83 44.11
CA PRO A 791 -28.23 67.02 43.53
C PRO A 791 -27.25 67.95 42.80
N ALA A 792 -27.58 68.18 41.52
CA ALA A 792 -27.76 69.45 40.82
C ALA A 792 -26.61 70.50 40.68
N PRO A 793 -26.66 71.33 39.61
CA PRO A 793 -25.49 71.79 38.86
C PRO A 793 -25.23 73.32 38.90
N GLY A 794 -24.03 73.71 38.47
CA GLY A 794 -23.67 75.07 38.06
C GLY A 794 -22.17 75.12 37.79
N ALA A 795 -21.61 75.88 36.86
CA ALA A 795 -22.10 76.77 35.83
C ALA A 795 -20.91 76.99 34.87
N ASP A 796 -21.20 77.56 33.69
CA ASP A 796 -20.30 78.42 32.91
C ASP A 796 -19.13 77.77 32.14
N THR A 797 -19.24 77.78 30.80
CA THR A 797 -18.50 78.64 29.83
C THR A 797 -17.17 77.98 29.40
N GLU A 798 -16.74 77.88 28.14
CA GLU A 798 -16.66 78.82 27.02
C GLU A 798 -16.33 77.99 25.74
N ARG A 799 -17.00 78.20 24.58
CA ARG A 799 -16.42 78.79 23.34
C ARG A 799 -15.19 78.04 22.75
N VAL A 800 -15.07 77.63 21.48
CA VAL A 800 -15.43 78.23 20.16
C VAL A 800 -15.09 77.23 19.02
N GLN A 801 -15.92 77.24 17.95
CA GLN A 801 -15.71 77.07 16.48
C GLN A 801 -14.43 76.43 15.89
N VAL A 802 -14.33 75.91 14.65
CA VAL A 802 -15.14 75.59 13.45
C VAL A 802 -14.17 74.84 12.53
N GLY A 803 -14.64 73.96 11.62
CA GLY A 803 -13.82 73.63 10.44
C GLY A 803 -14.26 72.41 9.62
N TYR A 804 -15.36 72.52 8.89
CA TYR A 804 -15.65 71.64 7.75
C TYR A 804 -14.87 72.13 6.53
N VAL A 805 -14.13 71.25 5.86
CA VAL A 805 -13.70 71.45 4.46
C VAL A 805 -13.99 70.16 3.69
N ALA A 806 -14.99 70.23 2.81
CA ALA A 806 -15.18 69.31 1.71
C ALA A 806 -14.33 69.77 0.51
N LYS A 807 -13.88 68.84 -0.33
CA LYS A 807 -13.69 69.09 -1.78
C LYS A 807 -13.67 67.78 -2.59
N SER A 808 -14.67 67.74 -3.49
CA SER A 808 -14.73 67.17 -4.85
C SER A 808 -14.08 65.82 -5.13
#